data_AF-A0A9D1XE14-F1
#
_entry.id   AF-A0A9D1XE14-F1
#
_cell.length_a   1.000
_cell.length_b   1.000
_cell.length_c   1.000
_cell.angle_alpha   90.00
_cell.angle_beta   90.00
_cell.angle_gamma   90.00
#
_symmetry.space_group_name_H-M   'P 1'
#
loop_
_entity.id
_entity.type
_entity.pdbx_description
1 polymer ?
#
loop_
_entity_poly.entity_id
_entity_poly.type
_entity_poly.pdbx_seq_one_letter_code
_entity_poly.pdbx_strand_id
1 'polypeptide(L)'
;KTPKLQEGETLHAYLGIDSGSTTTKFVLMDEEENILDSFYAPNEGDPLLVAKNALIAMRDKYKKKGVTLDIIAAGTTGYGEVLFAKAFETECHVVETVAHARAARKYVEDASFILDIGGQDMKAIWLDNGIITNIVLNEACSSGCGSFLENFASSLHIPVGKIARTAFDSENPAQLGSRCTVFMNSSIITEQRNGKLPGDIMAGLCRSIIENVFTKVIRVSNLDSLGDKIVVQGGTFQNDAVLRAMEQYLGKNVVRAPYPGIMGAIGAALITKERFRQEEQKTFIGLEAMDDFSYTQESNAPCPFCANHCKRTIIRFSNGNSWITNNRCERGEVLGDPKEEAVKAQLLEQKKKKEKVPNLYRTREKLLFQDYPYTLLEPEKDVTIGIPRVLFFWETMPFWTTFWRALGFQVKLSDPSTRKMYENGLSAVTSDTVCFPAKLVHGHLRNLAKKKVDRIFMPSVTTMPSENLEKTSQSMCAVVKGYPIVIRNSDNPETRDQVPFDAPLFHWYEPEDRDRQLTKYMEENFQISRENVLAAIRMADQAQDAFHRELKKAGQKVLEEAERTDTCAVVLASRPYQNDSLVNHELPEMFARLGIPVLTADSVPGTEQVDLSGCRLDVVNNFHARMLSSAVLAAENPHLEYVQLVSFGCGHDAYLSDEIIRMMKEISGKVPLVLKVDESDVQGPLSIRVRSFVETVSMKREKHWEGTVHKLPDPYPVKFTKESRKEKVVLVPNTSHAFCRIMSAALSAQGIQAEPLAIGREEAIRLGKQYVHNDICFPAQIVIGEALAALRSGKYDDRQVAIGMGKYVGDCRLTHYSALLRKALDDAGYSHVPILTNDDVDAHNMHPGFKMNLASAMRIAFAMPMIDALEELLRKIRPYERKKGAADEAFEKAMDAVVDGLKEHGVAGAAKGFRQAIAIMKAVPYDRSHPKPRVLIVGEYLLNFHPGANHDIEAYLEKNGFEIIEARMTDVIRKTYFYQDAQIKEYHLKKPLDKKIWYRTADNIFNVAHELTDRIASAHPLYEPPCRMQDLVKDSDPIIHHTFDAGEGVLIPGEILHHAKHGCKAFVILQPFGCLPNHVVGRGISKKLKEIYPDVQILPLDYDPDVSFANVENRLQMLIMNAKEQEVEQVAEKSEEKREKTQNNRLWRQKYQGA
;
A
#
# COMPACT_ATOMS: atom_id res chain seq x y z
N LYS A 1 17.09 46.04 6.74
CA LYS A 1 17.18 47.52 6.77
C LYS A 1 17.00 47.98 5.33
N THR A 2 15.94 48.72 5.01
CA THR A 2 15.74 49.26 3.66
C THR A 2 16.90 50.21 3.35
N PRO A 3 17.59 50.10 2.20
CA PRO A 3 18.64 51.04 1.84
C PRO A 3 18.09 52.47 1.85
N LYS A 4 18.94 53.44 2.21
CA LYS A 4 18.59 54.86 2.12
C LYS A 4 18.52 55.25 0.64
N LEU A 5 17.32 55.12 0.08
CA LEU A 5 17.00 55.52 -1.29
C LEU A 5 17.32 57.01 -1.50
N GLN A 6 18.16 57.33 -2.48
CA GLN A 6 18.45 58.71 -2.87
C GLN A 6 17.64 59.11 -4.11
N GLU A 7 17.14 60.34 -4.14
CA GLU A 7 16.42 60.89 -5.29
C GLU A 7 17.37 61.01 -6.49
N GLY A 8 17.00 60.44 -7.64
CA GLY A 8 17.84 60.35 -8.84
C GLY A 8 18.70 59.09 -8.96
N GLU A 9 18.66 58.19 -7.98
CA GLU A 9 19.39 56.91 -7.98
C GLU A 9 18.74 55.89 -8.94
N THR A 10 19.57 55.14 -9.68
CA THR A 10 19.16 53.93 -10.41
C THR A 10 19.59 52.72 -9.61
N LEU A 11 18.62 51.89 -9.21
CA LEU A 11 18.89 50.64 -8.52
C LEU A 11 18.87 49.48 -9.49
N HIS A 12 20.02 48.82 -9.62
CA HIS A 12 20.13 47.57 -10.35
C HIS A 12 19.69 46.41 -9.47
N ALA A 13 18.75 45.62 -9.96
CA ALA A 13 18.12 44.57 -9.17
C ALA A 13 17.76 43.33 -9.98
N TYR A 14 17.66 42.21 -9.28
CA TYR A 14 17.15 40.94 -9.77
C TYR A 14 15.75 40.71 -9.21
N LEU A 15 14.83 40.24 -10.06
CA LEU A 15 13.45 39.94 -9.67
C LEU A 15 13.26 38.43 -9.57
N GLY A 16 12.90 37.92 -8.39
CA GLY A 16 12.48 36.54 -8.22
C GLY A 16 10.97 36.46 -8.03
N ILE A 17 10.27 35.66 -8.83
CA ILE A 17 8.82 35.45 -8.75
C ILE A 17 8.55 33.99 -8.36
N ASP A 18 7.78 33.78 -7.30
CA ASP A 18 7.28 32.46 -6.90
C ASP A 18 5.75 32.44 -7.06
N SER A 19 5.30 31.69 -8.07
CA SER A 19 3.87 31.44 -8.29
C SER A 19 3.50 30.08 -7.70
N GLY A 20 3.14 30.07 -6.42
CA GLY A 20 2.65 28.87 -5.74
C GLY A 20 1.21 28.50 -6.12
N SER A 21 0.77 27.34 -5.63
CA SER A 21 -0.60 26.81 -5.84
C SER A 21 -1.71 27.74 -5.32
N THR A 22 -1.45 28.45 -4.21
CA THR A 22 -2.43 29.29 -3.49
C THR A 22 -2.02 30.76 -3.39
N THR A 23 -0.75 31.07 -3.63
CA THR A 23 -0.16 32.38 -3.32
C THR A 23 0.83 32.81 -4.38
N THR A 24 0.87 34.11 -4.65
CA THR A 24 1.81 34.77 -5.55
C THR A 24 2.78 35.59 -4.71
N LYS A 25 4.09 35.43 -4.96
CA LYS A 25 5.15 36.15 -4.26
C LYS A 25 6.18 36.71 -5.24
N PHE A 26 6.80 37.82 -4.86
CA PHE A 26 8.05 38.23 -5.50
C PHE A 26 9.03 38.83 -4.49
N VAL A 27 10.29 38.84 -4.89
CA VAL A 27 11.39 39.51 -4.19
C VAL A 27 12.20 40.32 -5.20
N LEU A 28 12.45 41.58 -4.85
CA LEU A 28 13.40 42.45 -5.53
C LEU A 28 14.72 42.47 -4.74
N MET A 29 15.82 42.09 -5.38
CA MET A 29 17.12 41.88 -4.74
C MET A 29 18.21 42.72 -5.42
N ASP A 30 19.08 43.37 -4.66
CA ASP A 30 20.24 44.10 -5.22
C ASP A 30 21.43 43.18 -5.57
N GLU A 31 22.50 43.75 -6.12
CA GLU A 31 23.70 43.02 -6.50
C GLU A 31 24.49 42.46 -5.29
N GLU A 32 24.29 43.02 -4.10
CA GLU A 32 24.86 42.55 -2.84
C GLU A 32 24.00 41.48 -2.13
N GLU A 33 22.90 41.06 -2.76
CA GLU A 33 21.94 40.05 -2.25
C GLU A 33 21.10 40.53 -1.06
N ASN A 34 20.92 41.84 -0.89
CA ASN A 34 19.95 42.41 0.03
C ASN A 34 18.56 42.49 -0.62
N ILE A 35 17.54 42.24 0.19
CA ILE A 35 16.14 42.38 -0.23
C ILE A 35 15.74 43.86 -0.17
N LEU A 36 15.38 44.41 -1.33
CA LEU A 36 14.94 45.79 -1.51
C LEU A 36 13.43 45.93 -1.27
N ASP A 37 12.63 45.04 -1.86
CA ASP A 37 11.18 44.96 -1.70
C ASP A 37 10.70 43.51 -1.83
N SER A 38 9.48 43.25 -1.35
CA SER A 38 8.87 41.93 -1.43
C SER A 38 7.36 42.00 -1.42
N PHE A 39 6.72 40.98 -1.99
CA PHE A 39 5.27 40.85 -2.02
C PHE A 39 4.84 39.41 -1.69
N TYR A 40 3.71 39.28 -1.00
CA TYR A 40 3.07 38.01 -0.66
C TYR A 40 1.56 38.23 -0.59
N ALA A 41 0.78 37.53 -1.42
CA ALA A 41 -0.67 37.54 -1.36
C ALA A 41 -1.28 36.22 -1.83
N PRO A 42 -2.52 35.88 -1.41
CA PRO A 42 -3.34 34.86 -2.08
C PRO A 42 -3.46 35.18 -3.57
N ASN A 43 -3.42 34.14 -4.41
CA ASN A 43 -3.59 34.34 -5.85
C ASN A 43 -5.07 34.52 -6.26
N GLU A 44 -6.02 34.19 -5.37
CA GLU A 44 -7.48 34.30 -5.60
C GLU A 44 -7.97 33.65 -6.90
N GLY A 45 -7.24 32.63 -7.39
CA GLY A 45 -7.53 31.97 -8.67
C GLY A 45 -7.00 32.71 -9.91
N ASP A 46 -6.38 33.88 -9.74
CA ASP A 46 -5.78 34.67 -10.82
C ASP A 46 -4.37 35.19 -10.46
N PRO A 47 -3.35 34.30 -10.50
CA PRO A 47 -2.00 34.66 -10.06
C PRO A 47 -1.35 35.74 -10.93
N LEU A 48 -1.67 35.82 -12.22
CA LEU A 48 -1.08 36.78 -13.16
C LEU A 48 -1.57 38.20 -12.87
N LEU A 49 -2.88 38.37 -12.65
CA LEU A 49 -3.44 39.67 -12.33
C LEU A 49 -2.89 40.19 -10.99
N VAL A 50 -2.82 39.33 -9.99
CA VAL A 50 -2.25 39.66 -8.68
C VAL A 50 -0.79 40.10 -8.82
N ALA A 51 0.03 39.35 -9.58
CA ALA A 51 1.42 39.72 -9.83
C ALA A 51 1.57 41.03 -10.59
N LYS A 52 0.80 41.23 -11.68
CA LYS A 52 0.79 42.46 -12.48
C LYS A 52 0.53 43.68 -11.58
N ASN A 53 -0.54 43.64 -10.80
CA ASN A 53 -0.93 44.75 -9.93
C ASN A 53 0.14 45.03 -8.87
N ALA A 54 0.75 43.98 -8.33
CA ALA A 54 1.80 44.12 -7.32
C ALA A 54 3.10 44.70 -7.90
N LEU A 55 3.50 44.30 -9.11
CA LEU A 55 4.66 44.85 -9.80
C LEU A 55 4.47 46.33 -10.20
N ILE A 56 3.26 46.70 -10.65
CA ILE A 56 2.88 48.10 -10.92
C ILE A 56 2.96 48.92 -9.62
N ALA A 57 2.38 48.42 -8.53
CA ALA A 57 2.41 49.11 -7.23
C ALA A 57 3.85 49.28 -6.72
N MET A 58 4.71 48.29 -6.90
CA MET A 58 6.13 48.37 -6.57
C MET A 58 6.83 49.45 -7.42
N ARG A 59 6.69 49.40 -8.76
CA ARG A 59 7.25 50.40 -9.67
C ARG A 59 6.85 51.82 -9.23
N ASP A 60 5.56 52.05 -9.02
CA ASP A 60 5.03 53.37 -8.67
C ASP A 60 5.52 53.86 -7.30
N LYS A 61 5.72 52.94 -6.34
CA LYS A 61 6.30 53.25 -5.02
C LYS A 61 7.73 53.76 -5.12
N TYR A 62 8.56 53.21 -6.01
CA TYR A 62 9.94 53.69 -6.23
C TYR A 62 9.98 54.95 -7.08
N LYS A 63 9.15 55.02 -8.14
CA LYS A 63 9.01 56.21 -9.00
C LYS A 63 8.59 57.46 -8.21
N LYS A 64 7.66 57.33 -7.25
CA LYS A 64 7.26 58.40 -6.32
C LYS A 64 8.38 58.92 -5.42
N LYS A 65 9.45 58.14 -5.23
CA LYS A 65 10.65 58.53 -4.46
C LYS A 65 11.77 59.05 -5.36
N GLY A 66 11.52 59.21 -6.66
CA GLY A 66 12.52 59.63 -7.64
C GLY A 66 13.60 58.58 -7.90
N VAL A 67 13.33 57.30 -7.63
CA VAL A 67 14.28 56.19 -7.86
C VAL A 67 13.85 55.41 -9.11
N THR A 68 14.82 55.11 -9.98
CA THR A 68 14.61 54.27 -11.16
C THR A 68 14.99 52.83 -10.82
N LEU A 69 14.11 51.87 -11.10
CA LEU A 69 14.41 50.44 -10.97
C LEU A 69 14.88 49.88 -12.32
N ASP A 70 16.10 49.38 -12.38
CA ASP A 70 16.63 48.61 -13.52
C ASP A 70 16.66 47.12 -13.15
N ILE A 71 15.76 46.34 -13.76
CA ILE A 71 15.71 44.89 -13.55
C ILE A 71 16.75 44.26 -14.49
N ILE A 72 17.87 43.79 -13.92
CA ILE A 72 18.95 43.14 -14.67
C ILE A 72 18.46 41.85 -15.30
N ALA A 73 17.78 41.02 -14.50
CA ALA A 73 17.17 39.76 -14.93
C ALA A 73 16.06 39.34 -13.94
N ALA A 74 15.11 38.56 -14.45
CA ALA A 74 13.99 38.01 -13.71
C ALA A 74 13.99 36.47 -13.75
N GLY A 75 13.64 35.87 -12.62
CA GLY A 75 13.53 34.43 -12.43
C GLY A 75 12.16 34.02 -11.94
N THR A 76 11.67 32.87 -12.40
CA THR A 76 10.40 32.30 -11.92
C THR A 76 10.59 30.94 -11.24
N THR A 77 9.69 30.64 -10.31
CA THR A 77 9.60 29.34 -9.64
C THR A 77 8.16 29.05 -9.16
N GLY A 78 7.95 27.92 -8.50
CA GLY A 78 6.65 27.44 -8.04
C GLY A 78 5.81 26.77 -9.13
N TYR A 79 4.57 26.39 -8.82
CA TYR A 79 3.64 25.74 -9.76
C TYR A 79 3.41 26.53 -11.06
N GLY A 80 3.40 27.86 -10.98
CA GLY A 80 3.23 28.75 -12.12
C GLY A 80 4.54 29.14 -12.81
N GLU A 81 5.68 28.50 -12.50
CA GLU A 81 7.01 28.78 -13.08
C GLU A 81 6.95 29.05 -14.59
N VAL A 82 6.41 28.09 -15.35
CA VAL A 82 6.36 28.15 -16.83
C VAL A 82 5.32 29.16 -17.32
N LEU A 83 4.19 29.29 -16.61
CA LEU A 83 3.16 30.27 -16.93
C LEU A 83 3.75 31.68 -16.87
N PHE A 84 4.44 32.00 -15.77
CA PHE A 84 5.07 33.30 -15.57
C PHE A 84 6.26 33.53 -16.50
N ALA A 85 7.04 32.48 -16.78
CA ALA A 85 8.14 32.58 -17.74
C ALA A 85 7.65 32.96 -19.14
N LYS A 86 6.52 32.40 -19.59
CA LYS A 86 5.89 32.77 -20.87
C LYS A 86 5.17 34.11 -20.83
N ALA A 87 4.55 34.44 -19.70
CA ALA A 87 3.81 35.70 -19.53
C ALA A 87 4.75 36.91 -19.51
N PHE A 88 5.85 36.85 -18.74
CA PHE A 88 6.74 37.98 -18.49
C PHE A 88 8.11 37.86 -19.17
N GLU A 89 8.31 36.82 -19.99
CA GLU A 89 9.55 36.55 -20.74
C GLU A 89 10.80 36.48 -19.85
N THR A 90 10.65 35.91 -18.66
CA THR A 90 11.74 35.83 -17.69
C THR A 90 12.87 34.94 -18.18
N GLU A 91 14.10 35.38 -17.92
CA GLU A 91 15.35 34.79 -18.39
C GLU A 91 15.63 33.44 -17.73
N CYS A 92 15.21 33.28 -16.48
CA CYS A 92 15.46 32.08 -15.69
C CYS A 92 14.15 31.48 -15.18
N HIS A 93 14.08 30.15 -15.19
CA HIS A 93 13.02 29.43 -14.53
C HIS A 93 13.64 28.24 -13.76
N VAL A 94 13.24 28.09 -12.51
CA VAL A 94 13.91 27.22 -11.54
C VAL A 94 12.89 26.34 -10.83
N VAL A 95 13.22 25.07 -10.65
CA VAL A 95 12.43 24.16 -9.81
C VAL A 95 12.39 24.68 -8.37
N GLU A 96 11.19 24.74 -7.80
CA GLU A 96 10.92 25.33 -6.48
C GLU A 96 11.80 24.75 -5.37
N THR A 97 12.02 23.43 -5.35
CA THR A 97 12.89 22.76 -4.38
C THR A 97 14.33 23.28 -4.39
N VAL A 98 14.87 23.52 -5.59
CA VAL A 98 16.22 24.05 -5.78
C VAL A 98 16.29 25.51 -5.34
N ALA A 99 15.29 26.31 -5.70
CA ALA A 99 15.18 27.69 -5.24
C ALA A 99 15.15 27.78 -3.71
N HIS A 100 14.27 27.00 -3.07
CA HIS A 100 14.14 26.93 -1.62
C HIS A 100 15.42 26.46 -0.92
N ALA A 101 16.09 25.43 -1.45
CA ALA A 101 17.37 24.95 -0.91
C ALA A 101 18.47 26.03 -1.03
N ARG A 102 18.56 26.71 -2.18
CA ARG A 102 19.53 27.78 -2.41
C ARG A 102 19.30 28.98 -1.50
N ALA A 103 18.04 29.36 -1.27
CA ALA A 103 17.67 30.42 -0.35
C ALA A 103 18.02 30.07 1.10
N ALA A 104 17.71 28.85 1.53
CA ALA A 104 18.07 28.38 2.87
C ALA A 104 19.59 28.43 3.10
N ARG A 105 20.39 27.96 2.13
CA ARG A 105 21.86 28.00 2.21
C ARG A 105 22.44 29.40 2.38
N LYS A 106 21.76 30.44 1.86
CA LYS A 106 22.21 31.84 2.03
C LYS A 106 22.14 32.30 3.49
N TYR A 107 21.14 31.84 4.24
CA TYR A 107 20.90 32.29 5.61
C TYR A 107 21.33 31.29 6.68
N VAL A 108 21.40 30.01 6.33
CA VAL A 108 21.82 28.90 7.19
C VAL A 108 22.69 27.96 6.34
N GLU A 109 24.00 28.24 6.30
CA GLU A 109 24.96 27.56 5.41
C GLU A 109 25.08 26.06 5.72
N ASP A 110 25.02 25.71 7.00
CA ASP A 110 25.15 24.36 7.56
C ASP A 110 23.80 23.70 7.85
N ALA A 111 22.74 24.07 7.11
CA ALA A 111 21.45 23.41 7.21
C ALA A 111 21.57 21.92 6.80
N SER A 112 21.10 21.01 7.66
CA SER A 112 21.06 19.57 7.38
C SER A 112 19.71 19.13 6.80
N PHE A 113 18.64 19.84 7.18
CA PHE A 113 17.29 19.53 6.76
C PHE A 113 16.45 20.79 6.60
N ILE A 114 15.62 20.83 5.56
CA ILE A 114 14.70 21.93 5.28
C ILE A 114 13.30 21.37 5.16
N LEU A 115 12.36 21.98 5.89
CA LEU A 115 10.94 21.69 5.81
C LEU A 115 10.16 22.93 5.38
N ASP A 116 9.62 22.90 4.18
CA ASP A 116 8.71 23.90 3.61
C ASP A 116 7.27 23.41 3.71
N ILE A 117 6.40 24.14 4.43
CA ILE A 117 4.95 23.83 4.45
C ILE A 117 4.18 25.00 3.82
N GLY A 118 3.78 24.79 2.55
CA GLY A 118 2.92 25.67 1.77
C GLY A 118 1.44 25.48 2.09
N GLY A 119 0.58 26.06 1.25
CA GLY A 119 -0.88 25.98 1.42
C GLY A 119 -1.44 24.61 1.02
N GLN A 120 -1.09 24.10 -0.15
CA GLN A 120 -1.57 22.80 -0.64
C GLN A 120 -0.50 21.73 -0.70
N ASP A 121 0.77 22.12 -0.63
CA ASP A 121 1.92 21.25 -0.72
C ASP A 121 2.89 21.44 0.46
N MET A 122 3.76 20.46 0.63
CA MET A 122 4.91 20.57 1.52
C MET A 122 6.13 19.86 0.92
N LYS A 123 7.32 20.27 1.36
CA LYS A 123 8.61 19.83 0.85
C LYS A 123 9.57 19.58 2.00
N ALA A 124 10.18 18.40 2.00
CA ALA A 124 11.24 18.04 2.93
C ALA A 124 12.51 17.76 2.12
N ILE A 125 13.58 18.49 2.43
CA ILE A 125 14.83 18.47 1.67
C ILE A 125 15.97 18.15 2.63
N TRP A 126 16.71 17.08 2.38
CA TRP A 126 17.93 16.77 3.10
C TRP A 126 19.12 17.34 2.35
N LEU A 127 20.03 17.93 3.12
CA LEU A 127 21.23 18.55 2.61
C LEU A 127 22.46 17.89 3.24
N ASP A 128 23.48 17.66 2.42
CA ASP A 128 24.84 17.34 2.86
C ASP A 128 25.81 18.33 2.23
N ASN A 129 26.51 19.11 3.04
CA ASN A 129 27.40 20.18 2.60
C ASN A 129 26.76 21.13 1.56
N GLY A 130 25.49 21.47 1.76
CA GLY A 130 24.71 22.34 0.86
C GLY A 130 24.29 21.69 -0.46
N ILE A 131 24.47 20.38 -0.61
CA ILE A 131 24.01 19.57 -1.75
C ILE A 131 22.74 18.84 -1.35
N ILE A 132 21.72 18.90 -2.21
CA ILE A 132 20.48 18.15 -1.99
C ILE A 132 20.77 16.65 -2.14
N THR A 133 20.64 15.92 -1.04
CA THR A 133 20.83 14.46 -1.02
C THR A 133 19.51 13.71 -1.17
N ASN A 134 18.41 14.28 -0.67
CA ASN A 134 17.08 13.69 -0.75
C ASN A 134 15.99 14.77 -0.77
N ILE A 135 14.88 14.49 -1.46
CA ILE A 135 13.70 15.36 -1.51
C ILE A 135 12.44 14.51 -1.36
N VAL A 136 11.57 14.88 -0.43
CA VAL A 136 10.21 14.37 -0.34
C VAL A 136 9.22 15.52 -0.58
N LEU A 137 8.31 15.32 -1.53
CA LEU A 137 7.26 16.26 -1.89
C LEU A 137 5.90 15.61 -1.62
N ASN A 138 4.97 16.39 -1.10
CA ASN A 138 3.58 15.97 -0.96
C ASN A 138 2.64 17.03 -1.52
N GLU A 139 1.91 16.62 -2.55
CA GLU A 139 0.97 17.46 -3.27
C GLU A 139 -0.45 16.85 -3.28
N ALA A 140 -0.59 15.57 -2.93
CA ALA A 140 -1.87 14.86 -2.95
C ALA A 140 -2.54 14.83 -1.57
N CYS A 141 -1.77 14.85 -0.49
CA CYS A 141 -2.29 14.71 0.87
C CYS A 141 -2.40 16.08 1.55
N SER A 142 -3.61 16.63 1.66
CA SER A 142 -3.81 17.92 2.33
C SER A 142 -3.53 17.89 3.84
N SER A 143 -3.47 16.71 4.47
CA SER A 143 -3.39 16.59 5.94
C SER A 143 -2.08 17.09 6.57
N GLY A 144 -1.05 17.32 5.75
CA GLY A 144 0.23 17.87 6.16
C GLY A 144 0.51 19.28 5.61
N CYS A 145 -0.49 20.00 5.10
CA CYS A 145 -0.33 21.28 4.41
C CYS A 145 -1.13 22.41 5.11
N GLY A 146 -0.82 23.67 4.85
CA GLY A 146 -1.44 24.83 5.52
C GLY A 146 -2.97 24.90 5.37
N SER A 147 -3.50 24.47 4.22
CA SER A 147 -4.95 24.39 3.95
C SER A 147 -5.70 23.49 4.93
N PHE A 148 -5.04 22.50 5.54
CA PHE A 148 -5.62 21.73 6.64
C PHE A 148 -6.00 22.64 7.80
N LEU A 149 -5.07 23.47 8.27
CA LEU A 149 -5.32 24.39 9.38
C LEU A 149 -6.35 25.46 8.99
N GLU A 150 -6.25 26.01 7.78
CA GLU A 150 -7.18 27.06 7.31
C GLU A 150 -8.62 26.55 7.25
N ASN A 151 -8.85 25.36 6.70
CA ASN A 151 -10.18 24.76 6.58
C ASN A 151 -10.81 24.49 7.95
N PHE A 152 -10.05 23.92 8.88
CA PHE A 152 -10.56 23.63 10.23
C PHE A 152 -10.70 24.89 11.09
N ALA A 153 -9.78 25.85 10.98
CA ALA A 153 -9.92 27.13 11.65
C ALA A 153 -11.20 27.85 11.17
N SER A 154 -11.47 27.85 9.85
CA SER A 154 -12.71 28.38 9.28
C SER A 154 -13.95 27.68 9.85
N SER A 155 -13.92 26.35 9.95
CA SER A 155 -15.01 25.53 10.50
C SER A 155 -15.25 25.77 11.99
N LEU A 156 -14.21 26.17 12.72
CA LEU A 156 -14.26 26.59 14.13
C LEU A 156 -14.49 28.11 14.30
N HIS A 157 -14.70 28.85 13.21
CA HIS A 157 -14.87 30.30 13.17
C HIS A 157 -13.66 31.10 13.74
N ILE A 158 -12.45 30.59 13.54
CA ILE A 158 -11.18 31.20 13.94
C ILE A 158 -10.50 31.81 12.69
N PRO A 159 -10.25 33.13 12.65
CA PRO A 159 -9.49 33.74 11.56
C PRO A 159 -8.04 33.22 11.52
N VAL A 160 -7.48 33.02 10.31
CA VAL A 160 -6.13 32.45 10.10
C VAL A 160 -5.05 33.19 10.92
N GLY A 161 -5.06 34.53 10.90
CA GLY A 161 -4.12 35.34 11.68
C GLY A 161 -4.26 35.25 13.21
N LYS A 162 -5.33 34.63 13.72
CA LYS A 162 -5.58 34.40 15.16
C LYS A 162 -5.36 32.95 15.59
N ILE A 163 -4.99 32.04 14.67
CA ILE A 163 -4.78 30.62 15.00
C ILE A 163 -3.76 30.45 16.12
N ALA A 164 -2.57 31.05 15.98
CA ALA A 164 -1.49 30.88 16.96
C ALA A 164 -1.92 31.30 18.37
N ARG A 165 -2.52 32.49 18.50
CA ARG A 165 -3.04 32.99 19.78
C ARG A 165 -4.08 32.04 20.38
N THR A 166 -5.06 31.62 19.59
CA THR A 166 -6.15 30.75 20.04
C THR A 166 -5.63 29.37 20.48
N ALA A 167 -4.61 28.85 19.80
CA ALA A 167 -3.95 27.61 20.18
C ALA A 167 -3.13 27.75 21.48
N PHE A 168 -2.46 28.89 21.70
CA PHE A 168 -1.71 29.14 22.94
C PHE A 168 -2.61 29.44 24.14
N ASP A 169 -3.84 29.91 23.93
CA ASP A 169 -4.83 30.10 25.00
C ASP A 169 -5.39 28.75 25.53
N SER A 170 -5.06 27.60 24.92
CA SER A 170 -5.48 26.27 25.37
C SER A 170 -4.65 25.76 26.55
N GLU A 171 -5.33 25.36 27.62
CA GLU A 171 -4.71 24.69 28.77
C GLU A 171 -4.71 23.16 28.62
N ASN A 172 -5.64 22.60 27.84
CA ASN A 172 -5.78 21.15 27.67
C ASN A 172 -6.02 20.78 26.19
N PRO A 173 -4.99 20.87 25.32
CA PRO A 173 -5.10 20.59 23.89
C PRO A 173 -5.74 19.23 23.59
N ALA A 174 -6.52 19.16 22.51
CA ALA A 174 -7.13 17.92 22.04
C ALA A 174 -6.07 16.95 21.49
N GLN A 175 -6.23 15.65 21.73
CA GLN A 175 -5.35 14.61 21.19
C GLN A 175 -5.94 14.02 19.91
N LEU A 176 -5.72 14.71 18.80
CA LEU A 176 -6.31 14.34 17.51
C LEU A 176 -5.48 13.31 16.73
N GLY A 177 -4.19 13.19 17.06
CA GLY A 177 -3.25 12.25 16.43
C GLY A 177 -2.96 12.57 14.95
N SER A 178 -2.30 11.63 14.27
CA SER A 178 -2.06 11.71 12.82
C SER A 178 -3.27 11.21 12.02
N ARG A 179 -4.18 12.06 11.54
CA ARG A 179 -5.36 11.63 10.74
C ARG A 179 -5.43 12.31 9.37
N CYS A 180 -6.00 11.60 8.39
CA CYS A 180 -6.33 12.18 7.09
C CYS A 180 -7.35 13.32 7.29
N THR A 181 -7.27 14.40 6.50
CA THR A 181 -8.20 15.54 6.54
C THR A 181 -9.67 15.09 6.49
N VAL A 182 -9.97 14.09 5.66
CA VAL A 182 -11.34 13.53 5.50
C VAL A 182 -11.87 12.92 6.80
N PHE A 183 -11.00 12.22 7.55
CA PHE A 183 -11.37 11.55 8.80
C PHE A 183 -11.16 12.40 10.05
N MET A 184 -10.44 13.53 9.93
CA MET A 184 -10.15 14.41 11.05
C MET A 184 -11.42 15.03 11.65
N ASN A 185 -12.45 15.27 10.82
CA ASN A 185 -13.77 15.71 11.30
C ASN A 185 -14.35 14.77 12.36
N SER A 186 -14.24 13.46 12.17
CA SER A 186 -14.74 12.48 13.13
C SER A 186 -14.00 12.56 14.47
N SER A 187 -12.69 12.80 14.45
CA SER A 187 -11.88 13.02 15.66
C SER A 187 -12.28 14.32 16.36
N ILE A 188 -12.47 15.42 15.61
CA ILE A 188 -12.92 16.70 16.16
C ILE A 188 -14.28 16.56 16.84
N ILE A 189 -15.25 15.90 16.18
CA ILE A 189 -16.58 15.65 16.75
C ILE A 189 -16.48 14.80 18.03
N THR A 190 -15.59 13.81 18.06
CA THR A 190 -15.35 12.98 19.24
C THR A 190 -14.79 13.81 20.39
N GLU A 191 -13.78 14.64 20.15
CA GLU A 191 -13.19 15.50 21.17
C GLU A 191 -14.16 16.61 21.65
N GLN A 192 -15.01 17.12 20.76
CA GLN A 192 -16.11 18.01 21.13
C GLN A 192 -17.10 17.32 22.08
N ARG A 193 -17.46 16.06 21.81
CA ARG A 193 -18.29 15.26 22.75
C ARG A 193 -17.60 15.01 24.08
N ASN A 194 -16.27 14.91 24.07
CA ASN A 194 -15.43 14.81 25.28
C ASN A 194 -15.26 16.16 26.00
N GLY A 195 -15.92 17.23 25.55
CA GLY A 195 -15.94 18.54 26.21
C GLY A 195 -14.80 19.49 25.84
N LYS A 196 -14.02 19.20 24.79
CA LYS A 196 -12.93 20.08 24.33
C LYS A 196 -13.46 21.37 23.69
N LEU A 197 -12.84 22.51 24.02
CA LEU A 197 -13.20 23.82 23.47
C LEU A 197 -12.56 24.03 22.08
N PRO A 198 -13.04 25.01 21.28
CA PRO A 198 -12.44 25.32 19.97
C PRO A 198 -10.94 25.64 20.05
N GLY A 199 -10.48 26.29 21.12
CA GLY A 199 -9.05 26.55 21.35
C GLY A 199 -8.23 25.27 21.58
N ASP A 200 -8.77 24.32 22.35
CA ASP A 200 -8.13 23.02 22.58
C ASP A 200 -8.03 22.21 21.29
N ILE A 201 -9.08 22.25 20.47
CA ILE A 201 -9.11 21.60 19.16
C ILE A 201 -8.09 22.25 18.23
N MET A 202 -8.03 23.57 18.18
CA MET A 202 -7.06 24.31 17.35
C MET A 202 -5.61 24.00 17.75
N ALA A 203 -5.32 23.93 19.06
CA ALA A 203 -4.02 23.52 19.57
C ALA A 203 -3.69 22.06 19.17
N GLY A 204 -4.67 21.16 19.26
CA GLY A 204 -4.55 19.78 18.78
C GLY A 204 -4.24 19.71 17.27
N LEU A 205 -4.93 20.51 16.45
CA LEU A 205 -4.73 20.57 15.01
C LEU A 205 -3.34 21.08 14.62
N CYS A 206 -2.81 22.08 15.34
CA CYS A 206 -1.42 22.56 15.15
C CYS A 206 -0.38 21.48 15.47
N ARG A 207 -0.68 20.53 16.37
CA ARG A 207 0.19 19.36 16.61
C ARG A 207 -0.01 18.29 15.54
N SER A 208 -1.26 17.98 15.20
CA SER A 208 -1.62 16.97 14.20
C SER A 208 -1.03 17.25 12.81
N ILE A 209 -0.92 18.51 12.38
CA ILE A 209 -0.28 18.81 11.09
C ILE A 209 1.20 18.36 11.08
N ILE A 210 1.94 18.58 12.17
CA ILE A 210 3.34 18.14 12.30
C ILE A 210 3.41 16.62 12.40
N GLU A 211 2.56 15.99 13.21
CA GLU A 211 2.49 14.52 13.29
C GLU A 211 2.20 13.90 11.91
N ASN A 212 1.27 14.48 11.14
CA ASN A 212 0.95 14.04 9.79
C ASN A 212 2.14 14.18 8.84
N VAL A 213 2.90 15.28 8.93
CA VAL A 213 4.14 15.46 8.16
C VAL A 213 5.09 14.29 8.40
N PHE A 214 5.44 13.99 9.65
CA PHE A 214 6.42 12.96 9.96
C PHE A 214 5.95 11.52 9.75
N THR A 215 4.70 11.22 10.10
CA THR A 215 4.17 9.85 10.09
C THR A 215 3.58 9.41 8.75
N LYS A 216 3.06 10.36 7.96
CA LYS A 216 2.36 10.05 6.70
C LYS A 216 3.10 10.52 5.46
N VAL A 217 3.67 11.72 5.55
CA VAL A 217 4.24 12.39 4.39
C VAL A 217 5.70 12.03 4.20
N ILE A 218 6.57 12.43 5.14
CA ILE A 218 8.02 12.22 5.00
C ILE A 218 8.50 10.87 5.50
N ARG A 219 7.71 10.20 6.36
CA ARG A 219 7.94 8.84 6.88
C ARG A 219 9.29 8.66 7.57
N VAL A 220 9.65 9.65 8.39
CA VAL A 220 10.88 9.60 9.19
C VAL A 220 10.55 9.05 10.56
N SER A 221 10.96 7.81 10.81
CA SER A 221 10.82 7.11 12.10
C SER A 221 11.88 7.55 13.10
N ASN A 222 13.12 7.72 12.64
CA ASN A 222 14.25 8.19 13.43
C ASN A 222 14.54 9.68 13.15
N LEU A 223 14.19 10.55 14.11
CA LEU A 223 14.35 12.01 14.00
C LEU A 223 15.81 12.48 13.99
N ASP A 224 16.75 11.64 14.42
CA ASP A 224 18.19 11.96 14.33
C ASP A 224 18.68 11.96 12.88
N SER A 225 17.97 11.29 11.96
CA SER A 225 18.27 11.33 10.52
C SER A 225 18.05 12.71 9.87
N LEU A 226 17.42 13.65 10.57
CA LEU A 226 17.25 15.04 10.12
C LEU A 226 18.53 15.86 10.31
N GLY A 227 19.52 15.34 11.04
CA GLY A 227 20.75 16.04 11.41
C GLY A 227 20.52 17.10 12.48
N ASP A 228 21.51 18.00 12.60
CA ASP A 228 21.61 18.93 13.73
C ASP A 228 20.94 20.29 13.49
N LYS A 229 20.86 20.75 12.23
CA LYS A 229 20.30 22.06 11.88
C LYS A 229 19.11 21.95 10.95
N ILE A 230 17.94 21.93 11.60
CA ILE A 230 16.63 21.86 10.95
C ILE A 230 16.13 23.27 10.68
N VAL A 231 15.90 23.57 9.39
CA VAL A 231 15.36 24.85 8.91
C VAL A 231 13.90 24.67 8.51
N VAL A 232 13.02 25.55 8.97
CA VAL A 232 11.61 25.56 8.57
C VAL A 232 11.24 26.84 7.81
N GLN A 233 10.44 26.70 6.77
CA GLN A 233 10.00 27.78 5.88
C GLN A 233 8.61 27.48 5.29
N GLY A 234 8.06 28.41 4.51
CA GLY A 234 6.70 28.32 3.97
C GLY A 234 5.70 29.16 4.77
N GLY A 235 4.55 29.44 4.16
CA GLY A 235 3.51 30.29 4.75
C GLY A 235 3.01 29.77 6.10
N THR A 236 2.94 28.45 6.27
CA THR A 236 2.43 27.82 7.49
C THR A 236 3.33 28.07 8.70
N PHE A 237 4.65 28.18 8.51
CA PHE A 237 5.60 28.47 9.60
C PHE A 237 5.68 29.95 10.00
N GLN A 238 4.84 30.81 9.41
CA GLN A 238 4.52 32.11 10.02
C GLN A 238 3.68 31.95 11.30
N ASN A 239 3.05 30.80 11.50
CA ASN A 239 2.27 30.47 12.69
C ASN A 239 3.17 29.93 13.81
N ASP A 240 3.32 30.71 14.88
CA ASP A 240 4.16 30.33 16.03
C ASP A 240 3.69 29.06 16.76
N ALA A 241 2.40 28.72 16.74
CA ALA A 241 1.91 27.48 17.35
C ALA A 241 2.34 26.24 16.55
N VAL A 242 2.44 26.34 15.22
CA VAL A 242 2.96 25.26 14.36
C VAL A 242 4.47 25.10 14.54
N LEU A 243 5.21 26.22 14.58
CA LEU A 243 6.64 26.20 14.90
C LEU A 243 6.88 25.54 16.28
N ARG A 244 6.08 25.90 17.28
CA ARG A 244 6.21 25.32 18.61
C ARG A 244 5.86 23.83 18.63
N ALA A 245 4.83 23.42 17.89
CA ALA A 245 4.49 22.01 17.74
C ALA A 245 5.62 21.22 17.08
N MET A 246 6.32 21.80 16.10
CA MET A 246 7.51 21.21 15.47
C MET A 246 8.63 20.97 16.50
N GLU A 247 8.96 21.97 17.31
CA GLU A 247 9.98 21.84 18.37
C GLU A 247 9.59 20.78 19.41
N GLN A 248 8.32 20.77 19.81
CA GLN A 248 7.78 19.77 20.76
C GLN A 248 7.88 18.34 20.21
N TYR A 249 7.54 18.17 18.92
CA TYR A 249 7.60 16.87 18.27
C TYR A 249 9.04 16.37 18.12
N LEU A 250 9.98 17.26 17.76
CA LEU A 250 11.38 16.91 17.58
C LEU A 250 12.18 16.79 18.87
N GLY A 251 11.76 17.45 19.95
CA GLY A 251 12.56 17.61 21.15
C GLY A 251 13.86 18.41 20.92
N LYS A 252 13.94 19.15 19.80
CA LYS A 252 15.11 19.93 19.38
C LYS A 252 14.68 21.35 19.00
N ASN A 253 15.61 22.30 19.11
CA ASN A 253 15.39 23.66 18.61
C ASN A 253 15.37 23.65 17.08
N VAL A 254 14.49 24.46 16.50
CA VAL A 254 14.28 24.54 15.05
C VAL A 254 14.56 25.96 14.57
N VAL A 255 15.28 26.10 13.46
CA VAL A 255 15.61 27.41 12.88
C VAL A 255 14.51 27.81 11.90
N ARG A 256 13.68 28.78 12.27
CA ARG A 256 12.78 29.41 11.30
C ARG A 256 13.58 30.29 10.35
N ALA A 257 13.43 30.08 9.03
CA ALA A 257 14.03 30.93 8.03
C ALA A 257 13.61 32.40 8.24
N PRO A 258 14.46 33.39 7.90
CA PRO A 258 14.16 34.80 8.20
C PRO A 258 12.93 35.33 7.47
N TYR A 259 12.63 34.79 6.28
CA TYR A 259 11.52 35.22 5.44
C TYR A 259 10.70 34.02 4.95
N PRO A 260 10.08 33.25 5.87
CA PRO A 260 9.60 31.90 5.58
C PRO A 260 8.57 31.87 4.42
N GLY A 261 7.73 32.89 4.29
CA GLY A 261 6.72 32.95 3.22
C GLY A 261 7.24 33.24 1.80
N ILE A 262 8.48 33.73 1.65
CA ILE A 262 9.01 34.22 0.35
C ILE A 262 10.35 33.58 -0.04
N MET A 263 10.78 32.52 0.65
CA MET A 263 12.07 31.87 0.41
C MET A 263 12.24 31.35 -1.02
N GLY A 264 11.18 30.84 -1.67
CA GLY A 264 11.21 30.42 -3.07
C GLY A 264 11.57 31.57 -4.02
N ALA A 265 10.95 32.73 -3.84
CA ALA A 265 11.24 33.93 -4.63
C ALA A 265 12.68 34.44 -4.41
N ILE A 266 13.19 34.38 -3.17
CA ILE A 266 14.60 34.69 -2.85
C ILE A 266 15.53 33.75 -3.62
N GLY A 267 15.24 32.45 -3.59
CA GLY A 267 16.00 31.42 -4.29
C GLY A 267 16.06 31.65 -5.79
N ALA A 268 14.92 31.97 -6.40
CA ALA A 268 14.82 32.28 -7.82
C ALA A 268 15.67 33.50 -8.19
N ALA A 269 15.62 34.57 -7.40
CA ALA A 269 16.44 35.77 -7.61
C ALA A 269 17.96 35.46 -7.52
N LEU A 270 18.38 34.69 -6.50
CA LEU A 270 19.78 34.28 -6.32
C LEU A 270 20.31 33.46 -7.51
N ILE A 271 19.54 32.46 -7.95
CA ILE A 271 19.95 31.57 -9.06
C ILE A 271 19.97 32.35 -10.38
N THR A 272 19.01 33.26 -10.57
CA THR A 272 18.97 34.13 -11.74
C THR A 272 20.21 35.00 -11.82
N LYS A 273 20.60 35.61 -10.70
CA LYS A 273 21.85 36.37 -10.58
C LYS A 273 23.09 35.51 -10.88
N GLU A 274 23.14 34.28 -10.38
CA GLU A 274 24.26 33.37 -10.61
C GLU A 274 24.41 32.99 -12.09
N ARG A 275 23.30 32.71 -12.79
CA ARG A 275 23.30 32.32 -14.20
C ARG A 275 23.56 33.51 -15.13
N PHE A 276 22.90 34.65 -14.89
CA PHE A 276 22.92 35.81 -15.78
C PHE A 276 23.99 36.85 -15.42
N ARG A 277 24.97 36.48 -14.59
CA ARG A 277 26.24 37.21 -14.48
C ARG A 277 27.16 37.00 -15.70
N GLN A 278 26.88 36.00 -16.55
CA GLN A 278 27.77 35.55 -17.63
C GLN A 278 27.20 35.71 -19.06
N GLU A 279 25.93 36.06 -19.25
CA GLU A 279 25.29 36.21 -20.58
C GLU A 279 24.64 37.60 -20.75
N GLU A 280 24.71 38.17 -21.97
CA GLU A 280 24.28 39.56 -22.28
C GLU A 280 22.80 39.70 -22.70
N GLN A 281 22.02 38.63 -22.83
CA GLN A 281 20.63 38.71 -23.30
C GLN A 281 19.63 38.91 -22.14
N LYS A 282 19.07 40.11 -22.06
CA LYS A 282 17.91 40.46 -21.20
C LYS A 282 16.60 40.17 -21.95
N THR A 283 15.64 39.49 -21.34
CA THR A 283 14.32 39.20 -21.95
C THR A 283 13.11 39.54 -21.07
N PHE A 284 13.25 40.11 -19.88
CA PHE A 284 12.09 40.57 -19.11
C PHE A 284 11.32 41.69 -19.83
N ILE A 285 9.98 41.56 -19.93
CA ILE A 285 9.13 42.54 -20.63
C ILE A 285 9.22 43.98 -20.06
N GLY A 286 9.76 44.14 -18.86
CA GLY A 286 9.98 45.42 -18.21
C GLY A 286 8.78 45.89 -17.37
N LEU A 287 9.06 46.71 -16.34
CA LEU A 287 8.03 47.18 -15.42
C LEU A 287 7.02 48.15 -16.06
N GLU A 288 7.42 48.89 -17.11
CA GLU A 288 6.52 49.80 -17.82
C GLU A 288 5.55 49.03 -18.74
N ALA A 289 5.97 47.90 -19.33
CA ALA A 289 5.09 47.07 -20.16
C ALA A 289 3.97 46.36 -19.36
N MET A 290 4.05 46.37 -18.02
CA MET A 290 3.01 45.79 -17.16
C MET A 290 1.67 46.49 -17.30
N ASP A 291 1.63 47.79 -17.62
CA ASP A 291 0.37 48.53 -17.78
C ASP A 291 -0.47 47.92 -18.92
N ASP A 292 0.18 47.66 -20.05
CA ASP A 292 -0.43 47.11 -21.28
C ASP A 292 -0.50 45.57 -21.31
N PHE A 293 0.17 44.89 -20.37
CA PHE A 293 0.13 43.43 -20.28
C PHE A 293 -1.31 42.93 -20.07
N SER A 294 -1.78 42.05 -20.94
CA SER A 294 -3.10 41.43 -20.85
C SER A 294 -3.05 39.99 -21.37
N TYR A 295 -4.06 39.20 -21.02
CA TYR A 295 -4.19 37.82 -21.51
C TYR A 295 -5.65 37.45 -21.69
N THR A 296 -5.87 36.46 -22.54
CA THR A 296 -7.17 35.79 -22.71
C THR A 296 -7.03 34.34 -22.32
N GLN A 297 -8.06 33.79 -21.67
CA GLN A 297 -8.12 32.40 -21.25
C GLN A 297 -9.29 31.69 -21.91
N GLU A 298 -9.00 30.59 -22.57
CA GLU A 298 -9.97 29.68 -23.16
C GLU A 298 -9.94 28.36 -22.38
N SER A 299 -10.88 28.21 -21.45
CA SER A 299 -10.99 27.03 -20.59
C SER A 299 -11.74 25.88 -21.27
N ASN A 300 -11.35 24.65 -20.97
CA ASN A 300 -11.99 23.41 -21.46
C ASN A 300 -11.99 23.23 -22.99
N ALA A 301 -11.04 23.84 -23.70
CA ALA A 301 -10.86 23.65 -25.13
C ALA A 301 -10.54 22.17 -25.43
N PRO A 302 -11.41 21.42 -26.14
CA PRO A 302 -11.18 20.02 -26.41
C PRO A 302 -9.97 19.84 -27.33
N CYS A 303 -9.06 18.96 -26.93
CA CYS A 303 -7.90 18.61 -27.74
C CYS A 303 -8.32 17.87 -29.03
N PRO A 304 -7.90 18.33 -30.22
CA PRO A 304 -8.29 17.72 -31.48
C PRO A 304 -7.38 16.55 -31.89
N PHE A 305 -6.31 16.26 -31.15
CA PHE A 305 -5.22 15.38 -31.61
C PHE A 305 -5.38 13.88 -31.28
N CYS A 306 -6.37 13.49 -30.45
CA CYS A 306 -6.62 12.09 -30.13
C CYS A 306 -8.02 11.84 -29.58
N ALA A 307 -8.43 10.57 -29.53
CA ALA A 307 -9.73 10.13 -29.05
C ALA A 307 -10.04 10.49 -27.58
N ASN A 308 -9.02 10.84 -26.78
CA ASN A 308 -9.22 11.27 -25.39
C ASN A 308 -9.81 12.68 -25.28
N HIS A 309 -9.70 13.51 -26.32
CA HIS A 309 -10.20 14.90 -26.34
C HIS A 309 -9.99 15.65 -25.01
N CYS A 310 -8.76 15.62 -24.48
CA CYS A 310 -8.47 16.23 -23.18
C CYS A 310 -8.88 17.71 -23.17
N LYS A 311 -9.49 18.14 -22.06
CA LYS A 311 -9.99 19.50 -21.87
C LYS A 311 -8.81 20.39 -21.46
N ARG A 312 -8.31 21.18 -22.41
CA ARG A 312 -7.14 22.05 -22.22
C ARG A 312 -7.58 23.44 -21.78
N THR A 313 -6.71 24.14 -21.06
CA THR A 313 -6.82 25.58 -20.85
C THR A 313 -5.75 26.27 -21.68
N ILE A 314 -6.15 27.14 -22.60
CA ILE A 314 -5.23 27.88 -23.47
C ILE A 314 -5.20 29.33 -22.99
N ILE A 315 -4.03 29.81 -22.60
CA ILE A 315 -3.80 31.19 -22.20
C ILE A 315 -2.96 31.87 -23.29
N ARG A 316 -3.44 33.00 -23.81
CA ARG A 316 -2.76 33.80 -24.84
C ARG A 316 -2.45 35.17 -24.27
N PHE A 317 -1.18 35.57 -24.34
CA PHE A 317 -0.66 36.79 -23.75
C PHE A 317 -0.56 37.90 -24.81
N SER A 318 -0.58 39.16 -24.38
CA SER A 318 -0.47 40.33 -25.29
C SER A 318 0.90 40.46 -25.97
N ASN A 319 1.95 39.81 -25.44
CA ASN A 319 3.26 39.70 -26.09
C ASN A 319 3.31 38.68 -27.25
N GLY A 320 2.19 38.01 -27.55
CA GLY A 320 2.09 37.01 -28.62
C GLY A 320 2.45 35.58 -28.18
N ASN A 321 2.96 35.39 -26.95
CA ASN A 321 3.18 34.07 -26.40
C ASN A 321 1.87 33.39 -26.00
N SER A 322 1.93 32.06 -25.86
CA SER A 322 0.82 31.28 -25.30
C SER A 322 1.33 30.20 -24.37
N TRP A 323 0.47 29.80 -23.43
CA TRP A 323 0.70 28.68 -22.53
C TRP A 323 -0.53 27.80 -22.50
N ILE A 324 -0.30 26.48 -22.54
CA ILE A 324 -1.37 25.49 -22.48
C ILE A 324 -1.15 24.63 -21.24
N THR A 325 -2.22 24.40 -20.50
CA THR A 325 -2.24 23.50 -19.35
C THR A 325 -3.45 22.55 -19.42
N ASN A 326 -3.52 21.58 -18.51
CA ASN A 326 -4.46 20.46 -18.50
C ASN A 326 -4.41 19.55 -19.74
N ASN A 327 -3.38 19.69 -20.57
CA ASN A 327 -3.08 18.73 -21.63
C ASN A 327 -2.44 17.47 -21.02
N ARG A 328 -2.90 16.30 -21.47
CA ARG A 328 -2.31 15.00 -21.07
C ARG A 328 -1.06 14.62 -21.83
N CYS A 329 -0.82 15.24 -22.99
CA CYS A 329 0.33 14.92 -23.83
C CYS A 329 0.84 16.17 -24.55
N GLU A 330 2.05 16.09 -25.08
CA GLU A 330 2.77 17.15 -25.81
C GLU A 330 2.00 17.66 -27.04
N ARG A 331 1.27 16.75 -27.72
CA ARG A 331 0.41 17.16 -28.85
C ARG A 331 -0.63 18.17 -28.40
N GLY A 332 -1.10 18.05 -27.16
CA GLY A 332 -2.04 18.97 -26.56
C GLY A 332 -1.44 20.35 -26.29
N GLU A 333 -0.12 20.52 -26.33
CA GLU A 333 0.56 21.83 -26.22
C GLU A 333 0.57 22.60 -27.55
N VAL A 334 0.21 21.93 -28.65
CA VAL A 334 0.15 22.54 -29.97
C VAL A 334 -1.20 23.24 -30.19
N LEU A 335 -1.14 24.44 -30.75
CA LEU A 335 -2.30 25.21 -31.21
C LEU A 335 -2.53 24.98 -32.72
N GLY A 336 -3.80 24.95 -33.13
CA GLY A 336 -4.21 24.81 -34.54
C GLY A 336 -4.96 23.53 -34.86
N ASP A 337 -5.50 23.44 -36.08
CA ASP A 337 -6.21 22.25 -36.57
C ASP A 337 -5.18 21.16 -37.00
N PRO A 338 -5.30 19.90 -36.55
CA PRO A 338 -4.46 18.80 -37.00
C PRO A 338 -4.39 18.60 -38.53
N LYS A 339 -5.34 19.16 -39.28
CA LYS A 339 -5.38 19.13 -40.74
C LYS A 339 -4.43 20.13 -41.40
N GLU A 340 -4.03 21.19 -40.70
CA GLU A 340 -3.11 22.21 -41.21
C GLU A 340 -1.68 21.67 -41.34
N GLU A 341 -0.99 22.06 -42.42
CA GLU A 341 0.30 21.48 -42.78
C GLU A 341 1.43 21.91 -41.81
N ALA A 342 1.38 23.15 -41.31
CA ALA A 342 2.31 23.64 -40.30
C ALA A 342 2.18 22.89 -38.97
N VAL A 343 0.95 22.63 -38.54
CA VAL A 343 0.64 21.86 -37.32
C VAL A 343 1.11 20.41 -37.47
N LYS A 344 0.87 19.78 -38.63
CA LYS A 344 1.39 18.42 -38.91
C LYS A 344 2.91 18.38 -38.85
N ALA A 345 3.60 19.37 -39.44
CA ALA A 345 5.05 19.44 -39.42
C ALA A 345 5.59 19.54 -37.98
N GLN A 346 4.97 20.39 -37.15
CA GLN A 346 5.34 20.55 -35.74
C GLN A 346 5.10 19.27 -34.92
N LEU A 347 3.98 18.58 -35.14
CA LEU A 347 3.68 17.28 -34.53
C LEU A 347 4.66 16.18 -34.97
N LEU A 348 5.03 16.17 -36.25
CA LEU A 348 6.04 15.25 -36.80
C LEU A 348 7.42 15.50 -36.20
N GLU A 349 7.80 16.76 -35.99
CA GLU A 349 9.08 17.10 -35.37
C GLU A 349 9.13 16.69 -33.89
N GLN A 350 8.08 16.99 -33.12
CA GLN A 350 7.94 16.53 -31.73
C GLN A 350 8.01 14.99 -31.67
N LYS A 351 7.28 14.31 -32.55
CA LYS A 351 7.31 12.84 -32.65
C LYS A 351 8.72 12.33 -32.95
N LYS A 352 9.44 12.93 -33.90
CA LYS A 352 10.83 12.55 -34.22
C LYS A 352 11.78 12.76 -33.05
N LYS A 353 11.68 13.87 -32.31
CA LYS A 353 12.50 14.11 -31.10
C LYS A 353 12.22 13.05 -30.03
N LYS A 354 10.94 12.74 -29.84
CA LYS A 354 10.44 11.75 -28.88
C LYS A 354 10.79 10.29 -29.23
N GLU A 355 10.90 9.96 -30.51
CA GLU A 355 11.30 8.63 -30.98
C GLU A 355 12.82 8.41 -30.94
N LYS A 356 13.63 9.47 -30.82
CA LYS A 356 15.09 9.36 -30.69
C LYS A 356 15.53 8.83 -29.33
N VAL A 357 14.80 9.14 -28.26
CA VAL A 357 15.16 8.71 -26.90
C VAL A 357 14.62 7.29 -26.66
N PRO A 358 15.47 6.30 -26.34
CA PRO A 358 15.00 4.94 -26.10
C PRO A 358 14.00 4.86 -24.93
N ASN A 359 12.84 4.27 -25.18
CA ASN A 359 11.83 4.00 -24.16
C ASN A 359 11.40 2.54 -24.25
N LEU A 360 11.92 1.71 -23.35
CA LEU A 360 11.69 0.27 -23.38
C LEU A 360 10.31 -0.14 -22.88
N TYR A 361 9.51 0.76 -22.27
CA TYR A 361 8.09 0.50 -22.04
C TYR A 361 7.34 0.37 -23.38
N ARG A 362 7.62 1.25 -24.35
CA ARG A 362 7.03 1.14 -25.71
C ARG A 362 7.51 -0.11 -26.44
N THR A 363 8.81 -0.39 -26.35
CA THR A 363 9.39 -1.60 -26.97
C THR A 363 8.78 -2.85 -26.36
N ARG A 364 8.68 -2.92 -25.04
CA ARG A 364 8.06 -4.03 -24.32
C ARG A 364 6.60 -4.20 -24.70
N GLU A 365 5.78 -3.13 -24.70
CA GLU A 365 4.37 -3.20 -25.12
C GLU A 365 4.24 -3.73 -26.55
N LYS A 366 5.05 -3.22 -27.48
CA LYS A 366 5.07 -3.68 -28.87
C LYS A 366 5.43 -5.17 -28.96
N LEU A 367 6.52 -5.59 -28.31
CA LEU A 367 6.97 -6.99 -28.33
C LEU A 367 5.95 -7.91 -27.64
N LEU A 368 5.28 -7.44 -26.59
CA LEU A 368 4.31 -8.23 -25.83
C LEU A 368 3.04 -8.52 -26.65
N PHE A 369 2.55 -7.55 -27.44
CA PHE A 369 1.29 -7.66 -28.19
C PHE A 369 1.46 -7.87 -29.70
N GLN A 370 2.68 -8.08 -30.20
CA GLN A 370 2.89 -8.44 -31.61
C GLN A 370 2.53 -9.90 -31.89
N ASP A 371 2.35 -10.22 -33.17
CA ASP A 371 2.15 -11.60 -33.60
C ASP A 371 3.49 -12.32 -33.75
N TYR A 372 3.60 -13.49 -33.10
CA TYR A 372 4.75 -14.38 -33.21
C TYR A 372 4.48 -15.50 -34.23
N PRO A 373 5.51 -15.99 -34.94
CA PRO A 373 5.34 -17.09 -35.88
C PRO A 373 4.81 -18.37 -35.22
N TYR A 374 3.87 -19.04 -35.88
CA TYR A 374 3.37 -20.35 -35.47
C TYR A 374 2.96 -21.20 -36.69
N THR A 375 2.99 -22.51 -36.50
CA THR A 375 2.41 -23.52 -37.40
C THR A 375 1.05 -23.96 -36.88
N LEU A 376 0.10 -24.12 -37.78
CA LEU A 376 -1.23 -24.61 -37.44
C LEU A 376 -1.19 -26.13 -37.14
N LEU A 377 -1.65 -26.54 -35.96
CA LEU A 377 -1.65 -27.94 -35.49
C LEU A 377 -3.04 -28.60 -35.54
N GLU A 378 -4.09 -27.78 -35.55
CA GLU A 378 -5.49 -28.16 -35.67
C GLU A 378 -6.14 -27.32 -36.76
N PRO A 379 -7.15 -27.82 -37.50
CA PRO A 379 -7.89 -27.00 -38.46
C PRO A 379 -8.39 -25.69 -37.82
N GLU A 380 -8.44 -24.61 -38.60
CA GLU A 380 -9.00 -23.35 -38.12
C GLU A 380 -10.43 -23.57 -37.62
N LYS A 381 -10.68 -23.07 -36.41
CA LYS A 381 -11.94 -23.17 -35.71
C LYS A 381 -12.68 -21.85 -35.81
N ASP A 382 -13.98 -21.91 -36.03
CA ASP A 382 -14.87 -20.74 -35.96
C ASP A 382 -15.20 -20.40 -34.50
N VAL A 383 -14.14 -20.20 -33.70
CA VAL A 383 -14.27 -19.84 -32.29
C VAL A 383 -13.20 -18.82 -31.92
N THR A 384 -13.67 -17.69 -31.41
CA THR A 384 -12.87 -16.54 -30.97
C THR A 384 -12.66 -16.56 -29.46
N ILE A 385 -11.40 -16.72 -29.03
CA ILE A 385 -10.96 -16.57 -27.66
C ILE A 385 -10.65 -15.10 -27.37
N GLY A 386 -11.44 -14.50 -26.47
CA GLY A 386 -11.18 -13.19 -25.89
C GLY A 386 -10.13 -13.25 -24.80
N ILE A 387 -9.06 -12.46 -24.92
CA ILE A 387 -8.02 -12.35 -23.88
C ILE A 387 -7.92 -10.88 -23.41
N PRO A 388 -8.14 -10.60 -22.11
CA PRO A 388 -8.08 -9.24 -21.58
C PRO A 388 -6.64 -8.77 -21.37
N ARG A 389 -6.34 -7.51 -21.69
CA ARG A 389 -5.01 -6.89 -21.50
C ARG A 389 -4.78 -6.48 -20.03
N VAL A 390 -4.75 -7.44 -19.12
CA VAL A 390 -4.78 -7.18 -17.67
C VAL A 390 -3.86 -8.11 -16.88
N LEU A 391 -3.37 -7.63 -15.74
CA LEU A 391 -2.69 -8.41 -14.70
C LEU A 391 -1.66 -9.42 -15.27
N PHE A 392 -1.95 -10.72 -15.19
CA PHE A 392 -1.07 -11.80 -15.62
C PHE A 392 -0.66 -11.71 -17.10
N PHE A 393 -1.56 -11.27 -17.97
CA PHE A 393 -1.30 -11.18 -19.41
C PHE A 393 -0.32 -10.07 -19.78
N TRP A 394 -0.01 -9.15 -18.88
CA TRP A 394 1.07 -8.18 -19.10
C TRP A 394 2.48 -8.80 -19.02
N GLU A 395 2.56 -10.09 -18.72
CA GLU A 395 3.80 -10.87 -18.68
C GLU A 395 3.83 -11.97 -19.75
N THR A 396 2.72 -12.68 -19.94
CA THR A 396 2.70 -13.94 -20.69
C THR A 396 1.91 -13.89 -22.00
N MET A 397 1.65 -12.70 -22.55
CA MET A 397 0.82 -12.58 -23.76
C MET A 397 1.39 -13.35 -24.98
N PRO A 398 2.70 -13.29 -25.28
CA PRO A 398 3.30 -14.03 -26.39
C PRO A 398 3.02 -15.54 -26.31
N PHE A 399 3.11 -16.11 -25.10
CA PHE A 399 2.73 -17.50 -24.85
C PHE A 399 1.26 -17.76 -25.22
N TRP A 400 0.31 -17.02 -24.64
CA TRP A 400 -1.11 -17.33 -24.80
C TRP A 400 -1.64 -17.08 -26.21
N THR A 401 -1.26 -15.99 -26.86
CA THR A 401 -1.72 -15.72 -28.23
C THR A 401 -1.20 -16.77 -29.21
N THR A 402 0.03 -17.23 -29.03
CA THR A 402 0.65 -18.25 -29.86
C THR A 402 0.03 -19.63 -29.60
N PHE A 403 -0.17 -19.98 -28.33
CA PHE A 403 -0.78 -21.24 -27.90
C PHE A 403 -2.17 -21.44 -28.51
N TRP A 404 -3.07 -20.46 -28.36
CA TRP A 404 -4.44 -20.56 -28.88
C TRP A 404 -4.50 -20.60 -30.40
N ARG A 405 -3.69 -19.78 -31.08
CA ARG A 405 -3.65 -19.74 -32.55
C ARG A 405 -3.04 -20.99 -33.17
N ALA A 406 -2.00 -21.56 -32.56
CA ALA A 406 -1.41 -22.82 -33.02
C ALA A 406 -2.43 -23.97 -32.96
N LEU A 407 -3.37 -23.93 -32.01
CA LEU A 407 -4.48 -24.87 -31.86
C LEU A 407 -5.72 -24.53 -32.71
N GLY A 408 -5.58 -23.62 -33.68
CA GLY A 408 -6.61 -23.28 -34.66
C GLY A 408 -7.66 -22.27 -34.20
N PHE A 409 -7.54 -21.70 -33.00
CA PHE A 409 -8.50 -20.71 -32.53
C PHE A 409 -8.19 -19.29 -33.01
N GLN A 410 -9.23 -18.49 -33.21
CA GLN A 410 -9.08 -17.04 -33.40
C GLN A 410 -8.86 -16.38 -32.03
N VAL A 411 -7.99 -15.37 -31.96
CA VAL A 411 -7.71 -14.65 -30.71
C VAL A 411 -8.01 -13.18 -30.87
N LYS A 412 -8.79 -12.63 -29.93
CA LYS A 412 -9.15 -11.21 -29.90
C LYS A 412 -8.80 -10.60 -28.55
N LEU A 413 -8.01 -9.53 -28.59
CA LEU A 413 -7.60 -8.81 -27.38
C LEU A 413 -8.60 -7.70 -27.03
N SER A 414 -8.74 -7.39 -25.74
CA SER A 414 -9.40 -6.15 -25.34
C SER A 414 -8.62 -4.93 -25.85
N ASP A 415 -9.29 -3.80 -26.04
CA ASP A 415 -8.63 -2.54 -26.42
C ASP A 415 -7.63 -2.06 -25.34
N PRO A 416 -6.69 -1.15 -25.68
CA PRO A 416 -5.90 -0.42 -24.69
C PRO A 416 -6.77 0.26 -23.63
N SER A 417 -6.24 0.35 -22.42
CA SER A 417 -6.94 0.95 -21.29
C SER A 417 -7.31 2.41 -21.54
N THR A 418 -8.52 2.78 -21.14
CA THR A 418 -8.99 4.17 -21.17
C THR A 418 -9.76 4.49 -19.92
N ARG A 419 -9.85 5.78 -19.57
CA ARG A 419 -10.63 6.21 -18.41
C ARG A 419 -12.10 5.77 -18.49
N LYS A 420 -12.70 5.87 -19.69
CA LYS A 420 -14.07 5.39 -19.96
C LYS A 420 -14.22 3.88 -19.72
N MET A 421 -13.19 3.10 -20.03
CA MET A 421 -13.19 1.66 -19.76
C MET A 421 -13.18 1.37 -18.25
N TYR A 422 -12.33 2.06 -17.49
CA TYR A 422 -12.33 2.00 -16.02
C TYR A 422 -13.70 2.38 -15.42
N GLU A 423 -14.24 3.53 -15.81
CA GLU A 423 -15.54 4.03 -15.31
C GLU A 423 -16.69 3.06 -15.63
N ASN A 424 -16.66 2.44 -16.81
CA ASN A 424 -17.63 1.41 -17.19
C ASN A 424 -17.55 0.14 -16.32
N GLY A 425 -16.42 -0.13 -15.66
CA GLY A 425 -16.26 -1.28 -14.76
C GLY A 425 -16.45 -0.96 -13.28
N LEU A 426 -16.39 0.33 -12.90
CA LEU A 426 -16.23 0.78 -11.51
C LEU A 426 -17.33 0.27 -10.57
N SER A 427 -18.59 0.26 -11.02
CA SER A 427 -19.72 -0.18 -10.18
C SER A 427 -19.69 -1.67 -9.79
N ALA A 428 -18.84 -2.48 -10.45
CA ALA A 428 -18.69 -3.89 -10.17
C ALA A 428 -17.46 -4.23 -9.31
N VAL A 429 -16.61 -3.23 -9.03
CA VAL A 429 -15.45 -3.38 -8.15
C VAL A 429 -15.94 -3.59 -6.73
N THR A 430 -15.54 -4.70 -6.10
CA THR A 430 -16.00 -5.11 -4.76
C THR A 430 -15.22 -4.46 -3.62
N SER A 431 -14.05 -3.91 -3.91
CA SER A 431 -13.16 -3.30 -2.93
C SER A 431 -12.52 -2.03 -3.48
N ASP A 432 -12.80 -0.89 -2.86
CA ASP A 432 -12.26 0.41 -3.28
C ASP A 432 -10.75 0.53 -3.03
N THR A 433 -10.20 -0.31 -2.14
CA THR A 433 -8.79 -0.29 -1.75
C THR A 433 -7.91 -1.25 -2.57
N VAL A 434 -8.50 -2.01 -3.51
CA VAL A 434 -7.73 -2.85 -4.44
C VAL A 434 -6.93 -1.97 -5.42
N CYS A 435 -5.79 -2.45 -5.90
CA CYS A 435 -4.94 -1.68 -6.80
C CYS A 435 -5.64 -1.34 -8.13
N PHE A 436 -5.30 -0.19 -8.72
CA PHE A 436 -5.92 0.32 -9.95
C PHE A 436 -5.91 -0.68 -11.14
N PRO A 437 -4.82 -1.45 -11.40
CA PRO A 437 -4.82 -2.49 -12.45
C PRO A 437 -5.90 -3.57 -12.27
N ALA A 438 -6.25 -3.89 -11.03
CA ALA A 438 -7.29 -4.88 -10.73
C ALA A 438 -8.68 -4.32 -11.06
N LYS A 439 -8.93 -3.04 -10.70
CA LYS A 439 -10.17 -2.34 -11.04
C LYS A 439 -10.44 -2.30 -12.55
N LEU A 440 -9.38 -2.20 -13.37
CA LEU A 440 -9.48 -2.17 -14.84
C LEU A 440 -10.01 -3.48 -15.44
N VAL A 441 -9.85 -4.62 -14.78
CA VAL A 441 -10.28 -5.93 -15.30
C VAL A 441 -11.75 -5.94 -15.73
N HIS A 442 -12.62 -5.37 -14.90
CA HIS A 442 -14.06 -5.26 -15.19
C HIS A 442 -14.33 -4.56 -16.52
N GLY A 443 -13.61 -3.47 -16.78
CA GLY A 443 -13.72 -2.70 -18.02
C GLY A 443 -13.25 -3.47 -19.24
N HIS A 444 -12.12 -4.19 -19.13
CA HIS A 444 -11.59 -5.02 -20.23
C HIS A 444 -12.50 -6.19 -20.60
N LEU A 445 -13.11 -6.85 -19.62
CA LEU A 445 -14.04 -7.94 -19.89
C LEU A 445 -15.31 -7.44 -20.59
N ARG A 446 -15.85 -6.29 -20.14
CA ARG A 446 -16.99 -5.63 -20.83
C ARG A 446 -16.62 -5.19 -22.25
N ASN A 447 -15.38 -4.80 -22.50
CA ASN A 447 -14.89 -4.49 -23.85
C ASN A 447 -14.89 -5.74 -24.75
N LEU A 448 -14.41 -6.88 -24.25
CA LEU A 448 -14.43 -8.14 -24.99
C LEU A 448 -15.85 -8.64 -25.28
N ALA A 449 -16.76 -8.55 -24.31
CA ALA A 449 -18.17 -8.91 -24.52
C ALA A 449 -18.81 -8.05 -25.61
N LYS A 450 -18.58 -6.73 -25.61
CA LYS A 450 -19.04 -5.81 -26.69
C LYS A 450 -18.43 -6.16 -28.05
N LYS A 451 -17.23 -6.72 -28.08
CA LYS A 451 -16.56 -7.22 -29.29
C LYS A 451 -17.10 -8.57 -29.78
N LYS A 452 -18.10 -9.15 -29.09
CA LYS A 452 -18.77 -10.42 -29.41
C LYS A 452 -17.79 -11.57 -29.60
N VAL A 453 -16.87 -11.74 -28.65
CA VAL A 453 -16.04 -12.96 -28.58
C VAL A 453 -16.90 -14.13 -28.14
N ASP A 454 -16.55 -15.34 -28.57
CA ASP A 454 -17.31 -16.56 -28.26
C ASP A 454 -17.04 -17.08 -26.85
N ARG A 455 -15.85 -16.79 -26.30
CA ARG A 455 -15.48 -17.09 -24.92
C ARG A 455 -14.37 -16.16 -24.46
N ILE A 456 -14.27 -15.93 -23.15
CA ILE A 456 -13.18 -15.16 -22.55
C ILE A 456 -12.33 -16.09 -21.69
N PHE A 457 -11.02 -16.09 -21.95
CA PHE A 457 -10.06 -16.89 -21.20
C PHE A 457 -9.24 -16.01 -20.24
N MET A 458 -9.31 -16.31 -18.94
CA MET A 458 -8.56 -15.61 -17.90
C MET A 458 -8.22 -16.60 -16.75
N PRO A 459 -7.09 -17.32 -16.83
CA PRO A 459 -6.76 -18.37 -15.89
C PRO A 459 -6.27 -17.83 -14.54
N SER A 460 -6.45 -18.62 -13.48
CA SER A 460 -5.86 -18.40 -12.17
C SER A 460 -4.59 -19.23 -12.04
N VAL A 461 -3.42 -18.61 -12.21
CA VAL A 461 -2.12 -19.27 -12.01
C VAL A 461 -1.55 -18.87 -10.66
N THR A 462 -1.47 -19.83 -9.73
CA THR A 462 -1.10 -19.57 -8.33
C THR A 462 0.41 -19.51 -8.09
N THR A 463 1.16 -20.33 -8.83
CA THR A 463 2.60 -20.48 -8.73
C THR A 463 3.25 -20.57 -10.10
N MET A 464 4.50 -20.12 -10.17
CA MET A 464 5.37 -20.13 -11.34
C MET A 464 6.77 -20.62 -10.91
N PRO A 465 7.59 -21.19 -11.80
CA PRO A 465 8.99 -21.46 -11.50
C PRO A 465 9.77 -20.17 -11.21
N SER A 466 10.82 -20.25 -10.39
CA SER A 466 11.70 -19.10 -10.18
C SER A 466 12.49 -18.77 -11.44
N GLU A 467 12.65 -17.48 -11.73
CA GLU A 467 13.40 -16.97 -12.87
C GLU A 467 14.83 -16.55 -12.52
N ASN A 468 15.20 -16.62 -11.25
CA ASN A 468 16.47 -16.12 -10.71
C ASN A 468 17.08 -17.11 -9.71
N LEU A 469 18.15 -16.72 -9.03
CA LEU A 469 18.85 -17.58 -8.06
C LEU A 469 18.00 -17.90 -6.80
N GLU A 470 16.96 -17.12 -6.49
CA GLU A 470 16.06 -17.31 -5.35
C GLU A 470 15.04 -18.42 -5.62
N LYS A 471 15.31 -19.62 -5.12
CA LYS A 471 14.43 -20.80 -5.33
C LYS A 471 13.04 -20.66 -4.71
N THR A 472 12.88 -19.78 -3.71
CA THR A 472 11.61 -19.51 -3.04
C THR A 472 10.69 -18.59 -3.86
N SER A 473 11.22 -17.94 -4.90
CA SER A 473 10.49 -17.01 -5.77
C SER A 473 9.51 -17.76 -6.69
N GLN A 474 8.44 -18.30 -6.14
CA GLN A 474 7.49 -19.15 -6.88
C GLN A 474 6.03 -18.70 -6.79
N SER A 475 5.67 -17.85 -5.83
CA SER A 475 4.28 -17.45 -5.59
C SER A 475 3.87 -16.27 -6.47
N MET A 476 2.67 -16.36 -7.06
CA MET A 476 2.05 -15.23 -7.74
C MET A 476 1.36 -14.29 -6.75
N CYS A 477 1.27 -13.01 -7.11
CA CYS A 477 0.56 -11.99 -6.34
C CYS A 477 -0.90 -12.43 -6.07
N ALA A 478 -1.35 -12.34 -4.82
CA ALA A 478 -2.71 -12.69 -4.38
C ALA A 478 -3.82 -12.13 -5.28
N VAL A 479 -3.68 -10.86 -5.69
CA VAL A 479 -4.64 -10.20 -6.59
C VAL A 479 -4.56 -10.78 -8.00
N VAL A 480 -3.36 -11.03 -8.53
CA VAL A 480 -3.17 -11.57 -9.90
C VAL A 480 -3.80 -12.95 -10.03
N LYS A 481 -3.51 -13.86 -9.08
CA LYS A 481 -4.07 -15.21 -9.11
C LYS A 481 -5.54 -15.25 -8.68
N GLY A 482 -5.98 -14.33 -7.83
CA GLY A 482 -7.34 -14.31 -7.29
C GLY A 482 -8.39 -13.59 -8.13
N TYR A 483 -8.01 -12.64 -9.00
CA TYR A 483 -9.01 -11.84 -9.73
C TYR A 483 -9.94 -12.63 -10.68
N PRO A 484 -9.51 -13.71 -11.36
CA PRO A 484 -10.43 -14.56 -12.11
C PRO A 484 -11.59 -15.07 -11.25
N ILE A 485 -11.30 -15.42 -9.99
CA ILE A 485 -12.29 -15.89 -9.01
C ILE A 485 -13.22 -14.75 -8.62
N VAL A 486 -12.70 -13.53 -8.40
CA VAL A 486 -13.52 -12.35 -8.11
C VAL A 486 -14.51 -12.09 -9.24
N ILE A 487 -14.04 -12.07 -10.49
CA ILE A 487 -14.91 -11.86 -11.66
C ILE A 487 -16.02 -12.90 -11.73
N ARG A 488 -15.69 -14.19 -11.59
CA ARG A 488 -16.67 -15.27 -11.62
C ARG A 488 -17.77 -15.11 -10.56
N ASN A 489 -17.45 -14.52 -9.41
CA ASN A 489 -18.36 -14.38 -8.28
C ASN A 489 -19.05 -13.00 -8.18
N SER A 490 -18.50 -11.95 -8.80
CA SER A 490 -19.02 -10.58 -8.65
C SER A 490 -19.53 -9.93 -9.95
N ASP A 491 -18.91 -10.22 -11.10
CA ASP A 491 -19.15 -9.56 -12.40
C ASP A 491 -19.00 -10.54 -13.58
N ASN A 492 -19.59 -11.73 -13.44
CA ASN A 492 -19.40 -12.86 -14.35
C ASN A 492 -19.95 -12.56 -15.77
N PRO A 493 -19.09 -12.56 -16.82
CA PRO A 493 -19.51 -12.36 -18.21
C PRO A 493 -20.57 -13.35 -18.70
N GLU A 494 -20.61 -14.57 -18.18
CA GLU A 494 -21.62 -15.57 -18.56
C GLU A 494 -23.01 -15.10 -18.19
N THR A 495 -23.20 -14.75 -16.93
CA THR A 495 -24.50 -14.29 -16.43
C THR A 495 -24.90 -12.91 -16.95
N ARG A 496 -23.92 -12.06 -17.26
CA ARG A 496 -24.13 -10.67 -17.66
C ARG A 496 -24.38 -10.52 -19.17
N ASP A 497 -23.53 -11.15 -19.98
CA ASP A 497 -23.48 -10.95 -21.44
C ASP A 497 -23.68 -12.25 -22.24
N GLN A 498 -23.91 -13.39 -21.58
CA GLN A 498 -23.99 -14.72 -22.22
C GLN A 498 -22.70 -15.12 -22.96
N VAL A 499 -21.54 -14.69 -22.43
CA VAL A 499 -20.22 -15.06 -22.95
C VAL A 499 -19.53 -15.99 -21.95
N PRO A 500 -19.24 -17.26 -22.30
CA PRO A 500 -18.44 -18.20 -21.51
C PRO A 500 -17.18 -17.57 -20.92
N PHE A 501 -16.94 -17.80 -19.62
CA PHE A 501 -15.80 -17.24 -18.89
C PHE A 501 -14.93 -18.35 -18.31
N ASP A 502 -13.86 -18.67 -19.04
CA ASP A 502 -12.91 -19.72 -18.70
C ASP A 502 -11.88 -19.21 -17.69
N ALA A 503 -12.02 -19.63 -16.43
CA ALA A 503 -11.10 -19.31 -15.35
C ALA A 503 -10.50 -20.57 -14.67
N PRO A 504 -9.75 -21.41 -15.42
CA PRO A 504 -9.15 -22.61 -14.85
C PRO A 504 -8.10 -22.26 -13.79
N LEU A 505 -8.02 -23.08 -12.74
CA LEU A 505 -7.03 -22.96 -11.67
C LEU A 505 -5.81 -23.83 -11.99
N PHE A 506 -4.62 -23.24 -11.88
CA PHE A 506 -3.35 -23.86 -12.19
C PHE A 506 -2.29 -23.65 -11.09
N HIS A 507 -1.42 -24.64 -10.95
CA HIS A 507 -0.29 -24.67 -10.02
C HIS A 507 1.00 -25.08 -10.77
N TRP A 508 1.78 -24.13 -11.27
CA TRP A 508 2.93 -24.38 -12.15
C TRP A 508 4.26 -24.26 -11.38
N TYR A 509 4.56 -25.22 -10.52
CA TYR A 509 5.84 -25.23 -9.81
C TYR A 509 7.01 -25.60 -10.74
N GLU A 510 6.77 -26.52 -11.68
CA GLU A 510 7.72 -26.97 -12.70
C GLU A 510 7.06 -26.90 -14.10
N PRO A 511 7.84 -26.78 -15.19
CA PRO A 511 7.29 -26.78 -16.55
C PRO A 511 6.43 -28.01 -16.87
N GLU A 512 6.78 -29.20 -16.37
CA GLU A 512 5.99 -30.40 -16.58
C GLU A 512 4.63 -30.38 -15.86
N ASP A 513 4.49 -29.60 -14.78
CA ASP A 513 3.21 -29.39 -14.11
C ASP A 513 2.27 -28.56 -15.00
N ARG A 514 2.81 -27.51 -15.63
CA ARG A 514 2.08 -26.71 -16.63
C ARG A 514 1.65 -27.57 -17.81
N ASP A 515 2.57 -28.30 -18.40
CA ASP A 515 2.31 -29.09 -19.61
C ASP A 515 1.20 -30.12 -19.37
N ARG A 516 1.24 -30.81 -18.23
CA ARG A 516 0.20 -31.77 -17.81
C ARG A 516 -1.15 -31.10 -17.60
N GLN A 517 -1.18 -29.96 -16.89
CA GLN A 517 -2.42 -29.26 -16.56
C GLN A 517 -3.08 -28.63 -17.80
N LEU A 518 -2.29 -28.03 -18.70
CA LEU A 518 -2.79 -27.51 -19.97
C LEU A 518 -3.28 -28.63 -20.89
N THR A 519 -2.53 -29.74 -20.99
CA THR A 519 -2.99 -30.92 -21.75
C THR A 519 -4.35 -31.39 -21.25
N LYS A 520 -4.50 -31.61 -19.94
CA LYS A 520 -5.76 -32.05 -19.34
C LYS A 520 -6.90 -31.07 -19.64
N TYR A 521 -6.67 -29.77 -19.43
CA TYR A 521 -7.68 -28.74 -19.71
C TYR A 521 -8.13 -28.74 -21.19
N MET A 522 -7.19 -28.84 -22.13
CA MET A 522 -7.50 -28.84 -23.56
C MET A 522 -8.17 -30.13 -24.03
N GLU A 523 -7.81 -31.28 -23.47
CA GLU A 523 -8.46 -32.56 -23.72
C GLU A 523 -9.93 -32.54 -23.24
N GLU A 524 -10.15 -32.07 -22.00
CA GLU A 524 -11.48 -32.06 -21.37
C GLU A 524 -12.44 -31.05 -22.02
N ASN A 525 -11.96 -29.85 -22.36
CA ASN A 525 -12.83 -28.75 -22.81
C ASN A 525 -12.89 -28.58 -24.34
N PHE A 526 -11.87 -29.06 -25.08
CA PHE A 526 -11.77 -28.84 -26.52
C PHE A 526 -11.42 -30.09 -27.33
N GLN A 527 -11.26 -31.25 -26.68
CA GLN A 527 -10.99 -32.54 -27.30
C GLN A 527 -9.76 -32.52 -28.21
N ILE A 528 -8.73 -31.74 -27.84
CA ILE A 528 -7.47 -31.62 -28.56
C ILE A 528 -6.49 -32.66 -28.03
N SER A 529 -5.77 -33.33 -28.93
CA SER A 529 -4.81 -34.37 -28.56
C SER A 529 -3.64 -33.82 -27.75
N ARG A 530 -3.14 -34.61 -26.79
CA ARG A 530 -1.91 -34.31 -26.04
C ARG A 530 -0.73 -33.91 -26.92
N GLU A 531 -0.52 -34.58 -28.05
CA GLU A 531 0.60 -34.29 -28.95
C GLU A 531 0.53 -32.87 -29.49
N ASN A 532 -0.66 -32.46 -29.96
CA ASN A 532 -0.89 -31.12 -30.48
C ASN A 532 -0.80 -30.06 -29.38
N VAL A 533 -1.32 -30.33 -28.19
CA VAL A 533 -1.18 -29.39 -27.05
C VAL A 533 0.29 -29.19 -26.68
N LEU A 534 1.08 -30.26 -26.56
CA LEU A 534 2.51 -30.15 -26.25
C LEU A 534 3.30 -29.45 -27.36
N ALA A 535 2.93 -29.64 -28.64
CA ALA A 535 3.52 -28.91 -29.74
C ALA A 535 3.18 -27.40 -29.68
N ALA A 536 1.94 -27.06 -29.36
CA ALA A 536 1.51 -25.67 -29.18
C ALA A 536 2.25 -24.99 -28.01
N ILE A 537 2.45 -25.70 -26.90
CA ILE A 537 3.23 -25.20 -25.76
C ILE A 537 4.66 -24.89 -26.17
N ARG A 538 5.35 -25.80 -26.90
CA ARG A 538 6.73 -25.55 -27.37
C ARG A 538 6.85 -24.28 -28.21
N MET A 539 5.88 -24.04 -29.08
CA MET A 539 5.86 -22.85 -29.93
C MET A 539 5.54 -21.58 -29.12
N ALA A 540 4.65 -21.68 -28.15
CA ALA A 540 4.35 -20.61 -27.21
C ALA A 540 5.55 -20.25 -26.32
N ASP A 541 6.33 -21.25 -25.87
CA ASP A 541 7.59 -21.04 -25.15
C ASP A 541 8.62 -20.31 -26.03
N GLN A 542 8.78 -20.73 -27.29
CA GLN A 542 9.65 -20.04 -28.24
C GLN A 542 9.25 -18.57 -28.46
N ALA A 543 7.95 -18.28 -28.50
CA ALA A 543 7.44 -16.91 -28.59
C ALA A 543 7.76 -16.09 -27.33
N GLN A 544 7.57 -16.67 -26.14
CA GLN A 544 7.89 -16.02 -24.86
C GLN A 544 9.40 -15.79 -24.70
N ASP A 545 10.24 -16.76 -25.09
CA ASP A 545 11.70 -16.63 -25.07
C ASP A 545 12.18 -15.57 -26.05
N ALA A 546 11.56 -15.49 -27.24
CA ALA A 546 11.86 -14.45 -28.21
C ALA A 546 11.51 -13.06 -27.68
N PHE A 547 10.36 -12.91 -26.99
CA PHE A 547 10.00 -11.68 -26.27
C PHE A 547 11.09 -11.27 -25.26
N HIS A 548 11.48 -12.16 -24.35
CA HIS A 548 12.49 -11.86 -23.33
C HIS A 548 13.85 -11.53 -23.95
N ARG A 549 14.30 -12.30 -24.94
CA ARG A 549 15.60 -12.13 -25.59
C ARG A 549 15.69 -10.79 -26.33
N GLU A 550 14.68 -10.43 -27.11
CA GLU A 550 14.68 -9.15 -27.84
C GLU A 550 14.58 -7.94 -26.89
N LEU A 551 13.82 -8.06 -25.79
CA LEU A 551 13.72 -7.01 -24.79
C LEU A 551 15.07 -6.77 -24.08
N LYS A 552 15.75 -7.84 -23.64
CA LYS A 552 17.09 -7.75 -23.03
C LYS A 552 18.13 -7.19 -23.99
N LYS A 553 18.07 -7.60 -25.26
CA LYS A 553 18.94 -7.07 -26.31
C LYS A 553 18.72 -5.56 -26.51
N ALA A 554 17.49 -5.08 -26.41
CA ALA A 554 17.19 -3.66 -26.44
C ALA A 554 17.74 -2.93 -25.20
N GLY A 555 17.60 -3.52 -24.01
CA GLY A 555 18.20 -3.01 -22.77
C GLY A 555 19.72 -2.87 -22.84
N GLN A 556 20.41 -3.93 -23.28
CA GLN A 556 21.86 -3.93 -23.45
C GLN A 556 22.35 -2.77 -24.35
N LYS A 557 21.67 -2.52 -25.48
CA LYS A 557 22.00 -1.41 -26.37
C LYS A 557 21.86 -0.04 -25.72
N VAL A 558 20.86 0.14 -24.85
CA VAL A 558 20.66 1.40 -24.12
C VAL A 558 21.79 1.62 -23.12
N LEU A 559 22.23 0.58 -22.43
CA LEU A 559 23.35 0.65 -21.48
C LEU A 559 24.67 0.99 -22.20
N GLU A 560 24.98 0.27 -23.29
CA GLU A 560 26.18 0.51 -24.10
C GLU A 560 26.23 1.95 -24.63
N GLU A 561 25.09 2.50 -25.06
CA GLU A 561 25.00 3.88 -25.54
C GLU A 561 25.15 4.90 -24.39
N ALA A 562 24.57 4.64 -23.23
CA ALA A 562 24.71 5.50 -22.05
C ALA A 562 26.17 5.57 -21.58
N GLU A 563 26.86 4.44 -21.52
CA GLU A 563 28.29 4.35 -21.21
C GLU A 563 29.14 5.07 -22.27
N ARG A 564 28.89 4.83 -23.56
CA ARG A 564 29.64 5.43 -24.67
C ARG A 564 29.52 6.96 -24.72
N THR A 565 28.38 7.50 -24.32
CA THR A 565 28.09 8.94 -24.36
C THR A 565 28.30 9.64 -23.01
N ASP A 566 28.73 8.90 -21.99
CA ASP A 566 28.74 9.34 -20.59
C ASP A 566 27.42 10.00 -20.17
N THR A 567 26.30 9.41 -20.60
CA THR A 567 24.96 9.79 -20.16
C THR A 567 24.41 8.74 -19.18
N CYS A 568 23.19 8.96 -18.67
CA CYS A 568 22.55 8.01 -17.76
C CYS A 568 21.19 7.61 -18.31
N ALA A 569 20.82 6.37 -18.02
CA ALA A 569 19.48 5.85 -18.24
C ALA A 569 18.79 5.58 -16.90
N VAL A 570 17.46 5.55 -16.92
CA VAL A 570 16.64 5.28 -15.74
C VAL A 570 16.01 3.90 -15.87
N VAL A 571 16.20 3.06 -14.86
CA VAL A 571 15.38 1.87 -14.64
C VAL A 571 14.10 2.33 -13.93
N LEU A 572 12.99 2.38 -14.67
CA LEU A 572 11.66 2.56 -14.08
C LEU A 572 11.13 1.18 -13.70
N ALA A 573 11.43 0.76 -12.49
CA ALA A 573 11.05 -0.54 -11.95
C ALA A 573 9.59 -0.55 -11.54
N SER A 574 8.86 -1.51 -12.11
CA SER A 574 7.44 -1.69 -11.92
C SER A 574 7.08 -3.16 -12.15
N ARG A 575 5.87 -3.53 -11.75
CA ARG A 575 5.29 -4.84 -12.10
C ARG A 575 4.86 -4.83 -13.56
N PRO A 576 4.81 -5.99 -14.22
CA PRO A 576 4.49 -6.08 -15.65
C PRO A 576 3.22 -5.31 -16.06
N TYR A 577 2.15 -5.43 -15.27
CA TYR A 577 0.86 -4.78 -15.53
C TYR A 577 0.82 -3.26 -15.29
N GLN A 578 1.90 -2.68 -14.76
CA GLN A 578 2.09 -1.23 -14.72
C GLN A 578 2.75 -0.70 -16.00
N ASN A 579 3.05 -1.55 -17.00
CA ASN A 579 3.40 -1.07 -18.35
C ASN A 579 2.22 -0.40 -19.07
N ASP A 580 0.99 -0.66 -18.62
CA ASP A 580 -0.19 0.03 -19.11
C ASP A 580 -0.06 1.54 -18.92
N SER A 581 -0.14 2.30 -20.02
CA SER A 581 0.05 3.75 -20.04
C SER A 581 -0.95 4.52 -19.19
N LEU A 582 -2.16 4.00 -19.01
CA LEU A 582 -3.15 4.59 -18.11
C LEU A 582 -2.76 4.38 -16.64
N VAL A 583 -2.15 3.22 -16.32
CA VAL A 583 -1.76 2.87 -14.94
C VAL A 583 -0.50 3.61 -14.51
N ASN A 584 0.50 3.71 -15.39
CA ASN A 584 1.74 4.43 -15.09
C ASN A 584 1.67 5.93 -15.32
N HIS A 585 0.50 6.48 -15.68
CA HIS A 585 0.31 7.92 -15.91
C HIS A 585 1.28 8.51 -16.94
N GLU A 586 1.69 7.72 -17.92
CA GLU A 586 2.70 8.08 -18.92
C GLU A 586 4.06 8.49 -18.31
N LEU A 587 4.41 8.02 -17.11
CA LEU A 587 5.71 8.28 -16.47
C LEU A 587 6.93 7.99 -17.37
N PRO A 588 7.00 6.86 -18.12
CA PRO A 588 8.11 6.63 -19.05
C PRO A 588 8.27 7.74 -20.10
N GLU A 589 7.15 8.34 -20.51
CA GLU A 589 7.14 9.45 -21.46
C GLU A 589 7.68 10.74 -20.85
N MET A 590 7.49 10.94 -19.54
CA MET A 590 8.04 12.11 -18.84
C MET A 590 9.56 12.10 -18.85
N PHE A 591 10.20 10.96 -18.58
CA PHE A 591 11.65 10.83 -18.65
C PHE A 591 12.19 10.95 -20.08
N ALA A 592 11.52 10.30 -21.05
CA ALA A 592 11.93 10.37 -22.45
C ALA A 592 11.89 11.83 -22.99
N ARG A 593 10.92 12.65 -22.55
CA ARG A 593 10.84 14.08 -22.89
C ARG A 593 12.00 14.89 -22.33
N LEU A 594 12.54 14.48 -21.17
CA LEU A 594 13.73 15.09 -20.56
C LEU A 594 15.04 14.55 -21.17
N GLY A 595 14.97 13.77 -22.26
CA GLY A 595 16.15 13.23 -22.94
C GLY A 595 16.72 11.97 -22.28
N ILE A 596 16.04 11.40 -21.28
CA ILE A 596 16.57 10.28 -20.48
C ILE A 596 16.01 8.95 -21.01
N PRO A 597 16.87 8.01 -21.42
CA PRO A 597 16.44 6.67 -21.80
C PRO A 597 15.80 5.94 -20.61
N VAL A 598 14.73 5.16 -20.88
CA VAL A 598 13.97 4.44 -19.84
C VAL A 598 14.00 2.94 -20.09
N LEU A 599 14.44 2.18 -19.09
CA LEU A 599 14.43 0.72 -19.05
C LEU A 599 13.29 0.21 -18.14
N THR A 600 12.72 -0.94 -18.51
CA THR A 600 11.89 -1.76 -17.60
C THR A 600 12.80 -2.69 -16.79
N ALA A 601 12.37 -3.14 -15.61
CA ALA A 601 13.19 -4.03 -14.76
C ALA A 601 13.61 -5.32 -15.48
N ASP A 602 12.74 -5.90 -16.31
CA ASP A 602 12.99 -7.11 -17.11
C ASP A 602 13.78 -6.89 -18.40
N SER A 603 14.06 -5.62 -18.75
CA SER A 603 14.97 -5.28 -19.85
C SER A 603 16.43 -5.13 -19.41
N VAL A 604 16.68 -4.99 -18.10
CA VAL A 604 18.03 -4.86 -17.55
C VAL A 604 18.76 -6.21 -17.68
N PRO A 605 19.89 -6.27 -18.42
CA PRO A 605 20.68 -7.51 -18.52
C PRO A 605 21.29 -7.89 -17.17
N GLY A 606 21.34 -9.18 -16.85
CA GLY A 606 22.00 -9.69 -15.64
C GLY A 606 21.05 -9.99 -14.47
N THR A 607 19.78 -9.60 -14.55
CA THR A 607 18.84 -9.67 -13.40
C THR A 607 18.63 -11.07 -12.84
N GLU A 608 18.77 -12.12 -13.65
CA GLU A 608 18.57 -13.51 -13.21
C GLU A 608 19.79 -14.08 -12.47
N GLN A 609 20.95 -13.42 -12.55
CA GLN A 609 22.21 -13.87 -11.94
C GLN A 609 22.58 -13.11 -10.65
N VAL A 610 21.75 -12.15 -10.23
CA VAL A 610 22.01 -11.38 -9.00
C VAL A 610 21.74 -12.25 -7.76
N ASP A 611 22.70 -12.24 -6.84
CA ASP A 611 22.56 -12.86 -5.51
C ASP A 611 21.79 -11.91 -4.57
N LEU A 612 20.60 -12.33 -4.15
CA LEU A 612 19.75 -11.57 -3.24
C LEU A 612 19.85 -12.06 -1.79
N SER A 613 20.87 -12.85 -1.43
CA SER A 613 21.08 -13.28 -0.03
C SER A 613 21.32 -12.12 0.95
N GLY A 614 21.81 -10.97 0.46
CA GLY A 614 21.94 -9.73 1.23
C GLY A 614 20.62 -8.97 1.45
N CYS A 615 19.51 -9.44 0.87
CA CYS A 615 18.17 -8.87 1.04
C CYS A 615 17.59 -9.27 2.40
N ARG A 616 16.99 -8.31 3.11
CA ARG A 616 16.26 -8.58 4.37
C ARG A 616 14.99 -9.40 4.14
N LEU A 617 14.38 -9.27 2.96
CA LEU A 617 13.09 -9.87 2.64
C LEU A 617 13.25 -11.32 2.19
N ASP A 618 12.31 -12.19 2.53
CA ASP A 618 12.14 -13.49 1.88
C ASP A 618 11.59 -13.30 0.46
N VAL A 619 12.41 -13.51 -0.57
CA VAL A 619 12.00 -13.30 -1.96
C VAL A 619 11.12 -14.47 -2.43
N VAL A 620 9.80 -14.24 -2.48
CA VAL A 620 8.79 -15.26 -2.79
C VAL A 620 8.07 -15.06 -4.12
N ASN A 621 8.35 -13.98 -4.84
CA ASN A 621 7.64 -13.60 -6.07
C ASN A 621 8.61 -13.08 -7.15
N ASN A 622 8.46 -13.56 -8.39
CA ASN A 622 9.37 -13.20 -9.49
C ASN A 622 9.39 -11.70 -9.80
N PHE A 623 8.25 -11.00 -9.67
CA PHE A 623 8.21 -9.55 -9.88
C PHE A 623 9.07 -8.83 -8.84
N HIS A 624 9.05 -9.30 -7.59
CA HIS A 624 9.85 -8.72 -6.51
C HIS A 624 11.33 -8.97 -6.72
N ALA A 625 11.68 -10.20 -7.10
CA ALA A 625 13.05 -10.57 -7.39
C ALA A 625 13.64 -9.73 -8.53
N ARG A 626 12.92 -9.54 -9.65
CA ARG A 626 13.39 -8.68 -10.76
C ARG A 626 13.60 -7.23 -10.31
N MET A 627 12.71 -6.68 -9.50
CA MET A 627 12.84 -5.31 -8.97
C MET A 627 14.07 -5.20 -8.06
N LEU A 628 14.25 -6.12 -7.12
CA LEU A 628 15.41 -6.14 -6.22
C LEU A 628 16.73 -6.34 -7.01
N SER A 629 16.77 -7.29 -7.94
CA SER A 629 17.94 -7.54 -8.79
C SER A 629 18.33 -6.32 -9.62
N SER A 630 17.35 -5.67 -10.26
CA SER A 630 17.61 -4.45 -11.05
C SER A 630 18.03 -3.26 -10.17
N ALA A 631 17.60 -3.21 -8.90
CA ALA A 631 18.06 -2.20 -7.96
C ALA A 631 19.53 -2.39 -7.58
N VAL A 632 19.97 -3.64 -7.36
CA VAL A 632 21.41 -3.94 -7.14
C VAL A 632 22.23 -3.49 -8.34
N LEU A 633 21.84 -3.90 -9.55
CA LEU A 633 22.56 -3.54 -10.78
C LEU A 633 22.60 -2.03 -11.01
N ALA A 634 21.51 -1.30 -10.73
CA ALA A 634 21.48 0.15 -10.84
C ALA A 634 22.32 0.85 -9.75
N ALA A 635 22.40 0.26 -8.56
CA ALA A 635 23.25 0.77 -7.49
C ALA A 635 24.74 0.62 -7.84
N GLU A 636 25.13 -0.48 -8.48
CA GLU A 636 26.51 -0.77 -8.88
C GLU A 636 26.95 -0.02 -10.14
N ASN A 637 26.03 0.33 -11.05
CA ASN A 637 26.35 0.97 -12.33
C ASN A 637 26.21 2.51 -12.25
N PRO A 638 27.26 3.31 -12.51
CA PRO A 638 27.19 4.78 -12.44
C PRO A 638 26.27 5.42 -13.50
N HIS A 639 26.03 4.74 -14.63
CA HIS A 639 25.17 5.22 -15.72
C HIS A 639 23.70 4.82 -15.56
N LEU A 640 23.34 4.12 -14.47
CA LEU A 640 21.97 3.74 -14.16
C LEU A 640 21.44 4.46 -12.94
N GLU A 641 20.27 5.07 -13.10
CA GLU A 641 19.47 5.62 -12.03
C GLU A 641 18.19 4.79 -11.84
N TYR A 642 17.62 4.80 -10.64
CA TYR A 642 16.51 3.91 -10.29
C TYR A 642 15.28 4.67 -9.84
N VAL A 643 14.14 4.32 -10.43
CA VAL A 643 12.83 4.87 -10.10
C VAL A 643 11.87 3.71 -9.87
N GLN A 644 11.21 3.68 -8.71
CA GLN A 644 10.21 2.65 -8.40
C GLN A 644 8.80 3.20 -8.56
N LEU A 645 7.97 2.50 -9.33
CA LEU A 645 6.53 2.75 -9.42
C LEU A 645 5.78 1.91 -8.37
N VAL A 646 5.06 2.58 -7.47
CA VAL A 646 4.32 1.97 -6.36
C VAL A 646 2.82 2.18 -6.57
N SER A 647 2.02 1.12 -6.46
CA SER A 647 0.55 1.28 -6.52
C SER A 647 -0.04 1.55 -5.13
N PHE A 648 -0.95 2.52 -5.04
CA PHE A 648 -1.79 2.69 -3.85
C PHE A 648 -2.59 1.40 -3.56
N GLY A 649 -2.72 1.07 -2.29
CA GLY A 649 -3.32 -0.20 -1.83
C GLY A 649 -2.42 -1.43 -1.97
N CYS A 650 -1.24 -1.32 -2.62
CA CYS A 650 -0.33 -2.46 -2.76
C CYS A 650 0.58 -2.62 -1.54
N GLY A 651 0.22 -3.57 -0.68
CA GLY A 651 1.00 -3.92 0.50
C GLY A 651 2.40 -4.48 0.29
N HIS A 652 2.65 -5.02 -0.90
CA HIS A 652 3.94 -5.58 -1.26
C HIS A 652 4.95 -4.48 -1.62
N ASP A 653 4.48 -3.45 -2.30
CA ASP A 653 5.35 -2.35 -2.72
C ASP A 653 5.85 -1.55 -1.50
N ALA A 654 5.08 -1.53 -0.41
CA ALA A 654 5.41 -0.92 0.87
C ALA A 654 6.77 -1.40 1.43
N TYR A 655 6.93 -2.71 1.67
CA TYR A 655 8.20 -3.25 2.21
C TYR A 655 9.29 -3.35 1.14
N LEU A 656 8.93 -3.47 -0.16
CA LEU A 656 9.91 -3.45 -1.24
C LEU A 656 10.60 -2.11 -1.36
N SER A 657 9.86 -1.00 -1.24
CA SER A 657 10.46 0.34 -1.28
C SER A 657 11.49 0.52 -0.17
N ASP A 658 11.15 0.12 1.07
CA ASP A 658 12.07 0.21 2.21
C ASP A 658 13.37 -0.57 1.95
N GLU A 659 13.25 -1.77 1.38
CA GLU A 659 14.42 -2.61 1.10
C GLU A 659 15.25 -2.13 -0.09
N ILE A 660 14.61 -1.68 -1.18
CA ILE A 660 15.30 -1.10 -2.34
C ILE A 660 16.08 0.15 -1.92
N ILE A 661 15.46 1.05 -1.14
CA ILE A 661 16.12 2.25 -0.62
C ILE A 661 17.34 1.87 0.21
N ARG A 662 17.21 0.89 1.11
CA ARG A 662 18.31 0.41 1.94
C ARG A 662 19.45 -0.15 1.08
N MET A 663 19.16 -1.11 0.22
CA MET A 663 20.17 -1.80 -0.58
C MET A 663 20.94 -0.82 -1.45
N MET A 664 20.26 0.08 -2.16
CA MET A 664 20.94 1.08 -3.00
C MET A 664 21.82 2.03 -2.17
N LYS A 665 21.33 2.46 -1.00
CA LYS A 665 22.08 3.33 -0.09
C LYS A 665 23.33 2.64 0.45
N GLU A 666 23.23 1.37 0.85
CA GLU A 666 24.37 0.60 1.38
C GLU A 666 25.37 0.18 0.30
N ILE A 667 24.93 -0.02 -0.95
CA ILE A 667 25.82 -0.39 -2.06
C ILE A 667 26.64 0.81 -2.53
N SER A 668 26.03 1.96 -2.82
CA SER A 668 26.74 3.09 -3.45
C SER A 668 26.34 4.47 -2.96
N GLY A 669 25.46 4.55 -1.95
CA GLY A 669 24.87 5.82 -1.50
C GLY A 669 23.81 6.39 -2.45
N LYS A 670 23.46 5.69 -3.53
CA LYS A 670 22.36 6.08 -4.42
C LYS A 670 21.02 5.97 -3.70
N VAL A 671 20.10 6.88 -4.03
CA VAL A 671 18.74 6.91 -3.47
C VAL A 671 17.75 6.86 -4.63
N PRO A 672 16.84 5.86 -4.66
CA PRO A 672 15.86 5.75 -5.72
C PRO A 672 14.75 6.80 -5.59
N LEU A 673 14.12 7.18 -6.71
CA LEU A 673 12.86 7.93 -6.68
C LEU A 673 11.69 6.97 -6.55
N VAL A 674 10.90 7.08 -5.48
CA VAL A 674 9.68 6.27 -5.29
C VAL A 674 8.43 7.07 -5.64
N LEU A 675 7.73 6.68 -6.70
CA LEU A 675 6.52 7.33 -7.22
C LEU A 675 5.29 6.47 -6.93
N LYS A 676 4.42 6.96 -6.04
CA LYS A 676 3.15 6.31 -5.72
C LYS A 676 2.06 6.80 -6.66
N VAL A 677 1.33 5.87 -7.29
CA VAL A 677 0.23 6.13 -8.22
C VAL A 677 -1.03 5.40 -7.81
N ASP A 678 -2.18 6.00 -8.11
CA ASP A 678 -3.52 5.43 -7.93
C ASP A 678 -4.36 5.65 -9.19
N GLU A 679 -5.68 5.47 -9.10
CA GLU A 679 -6.60 5.76 -10.20
C GLU A 679 -6.80 7.26 -10.48
N SER A 680 -6.30 8.19 -9.65
CA SER A 680 -6.53 9.62 -9.83
C SER A 680 -5.57 10.21 -10.87
N ASP A 681 -6.02 11.23 -11.61
CA ASP A 681 -5.25 11.85 -12.68
C ASP A 681 -4.34 12.95 -12.09
N VAL A 682 -3.16 12.53 -11.59
CA VAL A 682 -2.21 13.39 -10.84
C VAL A 682 -0.88 13.61 -11.57
N GLN A 683 -0.92 13.87 -12.89
CA GLN A 683 0.30 14.07 -13.68
C GLN A 683 1.14 15.28 -13.26
N GLY A 684 0.52 16.38 -12.80
CA GLY A 684 1.23 17.59 -12.37
C GLY A 684 2.26 17.30 -11.26
N PRO A 685 1.83 16.76 -10.11
CA PRO A 685 2.74 16.35 -9.03
C PRO A 685 3.82 15.35 -9.45
N LEU A 686 3.46 14.37 -10.28
CA LEU A 686 4.43 13.39 -10.77
C LEU A 686 5.53 14.06 -11.62
N SER A 687 5.16 15.02 -12.47
CA SER A 687 6.09 15.78 -13.31
C SER A 687 7.10 16.58 -12.47
N ILE A 688 6.67 17.22 -11.38
CA ILE A 688 7.55 17.99 -10.49
C ILE A 688 8.58 17.07 -9.82
N ARG A 689 8.14 15.89 -9.35
CA ARG A 689 9.04 14.89 -8.72
C ARG A 689 10.06 14.34 -9.72
N VAL A 690 9.63 14.03 -10.94
CA VAL A 690 10.52 13.58 -12.03
C VAL A 690 11.55 14.67 -12.37
N ARG A 691 11.12 15.92 -12.58
CA ARG A 691 12.03 17.05 -12.85
C ARG A 691 13.03 17.26 -11.72
N SER A 692 12.58 17.25 -10.47
CA SER A 692 13.44 17.43 -9.28
C SER A 692 14.49 16.32 -9.17
N PHE A 693 14.11 15.08 -9.45
CA PHE A 693 15.02 13.95 -9.46
C PHE A 693 16.08 14.09 -10.56
N VAL A 694 15.66 14.41 -11.78
CA VAL A 694 16.58 14.61 -12.92
C VAL A 694 17.58 15.73 -12.63
N GLU A 695 17.12 16.86 -12.10
CA GLU A 695 18.02 17.97 -11.74
C GLU A 695 19.04 17.55 -10.67
N THR A 696 18.60 16.78 -9.66
CA THR A 696 19.47 16.26 -8.60
C THR A 696 20.54 15.32 -9.17
N VAL A 697 20.17 14.45 -10.12
CA VAL A 697 21.12 13.56 -10.82
C VAL A 697 22.11 14.38 -11.64
N SER A 698 21.64 15.35 -12.43
CA SER A 698 22.50 16.24 -13.23
C SER A 698 23.52 16.97 -12.35
N MET A 699 23.08 17.57 -11.24
CA MET A 699 23.96 18.27 -10.29
C MET A 699 25.02 17.34 -9.66
N LYS A 700 24.68 16.08 -9.34
CA LYS A 700 25.64 15.10 -8.82
C LYS A 700 26.71 14.77 -9.84
N ARG A 701 26.34 14.66 -11.12
CA ARG A 701 27.26 14.35 -12.22
C ARG A 701 28.16 15.52 -12.58
N GLU A 702 27.63 16.75 -12.60
CA GLU A 702 28.43 17.97 -12.78
C GLU A 702 29.53 18.12 -11.71
N LYS A 703 29.27 17.64 -10.50
CA LYS A 703 30.22 17.64 -9.38
C LYS A 703 31.14 16.42 -9.34
N HIS A 704 31.09 15.53 -10.34
CA HIS A 704 31.84 14.28 -10.39
C HIS A 704 31.70 13.44 -9.11
N TRP A 705 30.48 13.35 -8.57
CA TRP A 705 30.21 12.44 -7.45
C TRP A 705 30.33 10.98 -7.92
N GLU A 706 31.38 10.30 -7.47
CA GLU A 706 31.56 8.84 -7.64
C GLU A 706 31.38 8.17 -6.28
N GLY A 707 30.22 7.53 -6.06
CA GLY A 707 30.00 6.70 -4.89
C GLY A 707 30.87 5.44 -4.95
N THR A 708 31.50 5.06 -3.83
CA THR A 708 32.23 3.79 -3.76
C THR A 708 31.25 2.63 -3.71
N VAL A 709 31.41 1.63 -4.58
CA VAL A 709 30.57 0.44 -4.59
C VAL A 709 31.02 -0.54 -3.51
N HIS A 710 30.10 -0.93 -2.64
CA HIS A 710 30.28 -1.86 -1.55
C HIS A 710 29.40 -3.09 -1.73
N LYS A 711 29.89 -4.25 -1.27
CA LYS A 711 29.06 -5.44 -1.17
C LYS A 711 28.03 -5.26 -0.05
N LEU A 712 26.79 -5.70 -0.29
CA LEU A 712 25.75 -5.70 0.74
C LEU A 712 26.23 -6.47 2.00
N PRO A 713 26.12 -5.86 3.19
CA PRO A 713 26.43 -6.53 4.45
C PRO A 713 25.36 -7.57 4.81
N ASP A 714 25.63 -8.35 5.86
CA ASP A 714 24.63 -9.25 6.45
C ASP A 714 23.41 -8.41 6.89
N PRO A 715 22.20 -8.66 6.35
CA PRO A 715 21.00 -7.89 6.68
C PRO A 715 20.57 -8.04 8.15
N TYR A 716 21.04 -9.08 8.84
CA TYR A 716 20.73 -9.38 10.24
C TYR A 716 22.02 -9.65 11.01
N PRO A 717 22.89 -8.65 11.27
CA PRO A 717 24.22 -8.89 11.82
C PRO A 717 24.20 -9.48 13.25
N VAL A 718 23.12 -9.25 14.00
CA VAL A 718 22.95 -9.74 15.37
C VAL A 718 22.20 -11.06 15.37
N LYS A 719 22.84 -12.11 15.89
CA LYS A 719 22.34 -13.48 15.84
C LYS A 719 21.87 -13.98 17.20
N PHE A 720 20.82 -14.79 17.22
CA PHE A 720 20.48 -15.60 18.39
C PHE A 720 21.34 -16.88 18.40
N THR A 721 22.35 -16.94 19.26
CA THR A 721 23.34 -18.03 19.29
C THR A 721 22.96 -19.13 20.29
N LYS A 722 23.79 -20.18 20.41
CA LYS A 722 23.54 -21.26 21.39
C LYS A 722 23.66 -20.75 22.83
N GLU A 723 24.57 -19.81 23.06
CA GLU A 723 24.80 -19.14 24.34
C GLU A 723 23.59 -18.28 24.72
N SER A 724 23.03 -17.57 23.72
CA SER A 724 21.81 -16.77 23.87
C SER A 724 20.64 -17.54 24.49
N ARG A 725 20.54 -18.86 24.28
CA ARG A 725 19.49 -19.69 24.88
C ARG A 725 19.44 -19.64 26.41
N LYS A 726 20.60 -19.48 27.05
CA LYS A 726 20.74 -19.45 28.52
C LYS A 726 20.76 -18.05 29.09
N GLU A 727 21.17 -17.07 28.29
CA GLU A 727 21.42 -15.70 28.73
C GLU A 727 20.24 -14.76 28.46
N LYS A 728 19.42 -15.06 27.45
CA LYS A 728 18.38 -14.15 26.98
C LYS A 728 16.97 -14.67 27.26
N VAL A 729 16.09 -13.73 27.62
CA VAL A 729 14.64 -13.93 27.66
C VAL A 729 14.05 -13.62 26.28
N VAL A 730 13.34 -14.58 25.70
CA VAL A 730 12.63 -14.41 24.43
C VAL A 730 11.23 -13.87 24.71
N LEU A 731 10.99 -12.64 24.28
CA LEU A 731 9.68 -11.99 24.36
C LEU A 731 8.85 -12.39 23.15
N VAL A 732 7.66 -12.93 23.38
CA VAL A 732 6.75 -13.41 22.32
C VAL A 732 5.56 -12.44 22.21
N PRO A 733 5.49 -11.58 21.17
CA PRO A 733 4.32 -10.74 20.89
C PRO A 733 3.04 -11.55 20.71
N ASN A 734 1.90 -10.91 20.92
CA ASN A 734 0.61 -11.57 20.89
C ASN A 734 0.10 -11.76 19.47
N THR A 735 -0.12 -13.02 19.11
CA THR A 735 -1.07 -13.41 18.07
C THR A 735 -2.45 -13.61 18.69
N SER A 736 -2.50 -14.43 19.74
CA SER A 736 -3.62 -14.56 20.67
C SER A 736 -3.06 -14.84 22.06
N HIS A 737 -3.82 -14.48 23.09
CA HIS A 737 -3.41 -14.71 24.48
C HIS A 737 -3.14 -16.19 24.75
N ALA A 738 -4.04 -17.08 24.33
CA ALA A 738 -3.89 -18.52 24.54
C ALA A 738 -2.71 -19.12 23.74
N PHE A 739 -2.59 -18.76 22.46
CA PHE A 739 -1.54 -19.28 21.58
C PHE A 739 -0.15 -18.90 22.07
N CYS A 740 0.06 -17.64 22.48
CA CYS A 740 1.38 -17.18 22.90
C CYS A 740 1.83 -17.81 24.22
N ARG A 741 0.90 -18.18 25.11
CA ARG A 741 1.19 -18.98 26.31
C ARG A 741 1.67 -20.39 25.96
N ILE A 742 1.00 -21.07 25.01
CA ILE A 742 1.41 -22.38 24.51
C ILE A 742 2.76 -22.31 23.78
N MET A 743 2.97 -21.31 22.93
CA MET A 743 4.23 -21.11 22.21
C MET A 743 5.39 -20.91 23.18
N SER A 744 5.21 -20.04 24.19
CA SER A 744 6.23 -19.78 25.22
C SER A 744 6.55 -21.03 26.03
N ALA A 745 5.55 -21.86 26.35
CA ALA A 745 5.74 -23.15 26.99
C ALA A 745 6.51 -24.15 26.11
N ALA A 746 6.21 -24.19 24.81
CA ALA A 746 6.88 -25.05 23.84
C ALA A 746 8.36 -24.65 23.61
N LEU A 747 8.67 -23.36 23.64
CA LEU A 747 10.03 -22.81 23.61
C LEU A 747 10.79 -23.10 24.92
N SER A 748 10.14 -22.89 26.06
CA SER A 748 10.67 -23.23 27.40
C SER A 748 11.12 -24.68 27.49
N ALA A 749 10.32 -25.59 26.92
CA ALA A 749 10.61 -27.00 26.92
C ALA A 749 11.71 -27.42 25.90
N GLN A 750 12.32 -26.48 25.18
CA GLN A 750 13.59 -26.63 24.44
C GLN A 750 14.77 -25.88 25.09
N GLY A 751 14.60 -25.38 26.31
CA GLY A 751 15.64 -24.67 27.06
C GLY A 751 15.81 -23.21 26.67
N ILE A 752 14.74 -22.56 26.18
CA ILE A 752 14.70 -21.11 25.95
C ILE A 752 13.81 -20.48 27.02
N GLN A 753 14.31 -19.50 27.78
CA GLN A 753 13.44 -18.72 28.65
C GLN A 753 12.53 -17.84 27.78
N ALA A 754 11.24 -18.17 27.67
CA ALA A 754 10.29 -17.46 26.82
C ALA A 754 9.09 -16.93 27.63
N GLU A 755 8.72 -15.68 27.37
CA GLU A 755 7.60 -15.01 28.02
C GLU A 755 6.63 -14.42 26.98
N PRO A 756 5.32 -14.69 27.09
CA PRO A 756 4.33 -13.99 26.28
C PRO A 756 4.23 -12.54 26.75
N LEU A 757 4.16 -11.60 25.80
CA LEU A 757 3.95 -10.19 26.09
C LEU A 757 2.51 -9.93 26.56
N ALA A 758 2.31 -8.81 27.26
CA ALA A 758 0.96 -8.32 27.54
C ALA A 758 0.31 -7.81 26.25
N ILE A 759 -1.02 -7.95 26.16
CA ILE A 759 -1.79 -7.53 24.98
C ILE A 759 -1.58 -6.03 24.72
N GLY A 760 -1.06 -5.72 23.55
CA GLY A 760 -0.76 -4.38 23.09
C GLY A 760 -2.03 -3.58 22.84
N ARG A 761 -2.03 -2.31 23.27
CA ARG A 761 -3.11 -1.35 23.04
C ARG A 761 -2.54 -0.04 22.47
N GLU A 762 -2.96 1.10 22.99
CA GLU A 762 -2.67 2.42 22.44
C GLU A 762 -1.17 2.70 22.26
N GLU A 763 -0.33 2.33 23.24
CA GLU A 763 1.11 2.54 23.15
C GLU A 763 1.78 1.63 22.10
N ALA A 764 1.34 0.38 21.99
CA ALA A 764 1.82 -0.52 20.95
C ALA A 764 1.39 -0.03 19.56
N ILE A 765 0.15 0.43 19.40
CA ILE A 765 -0.34 1.07 18.16
C ILE A 765 0.53 2.28 17.80
N ARG A 766 0.82 3.15 18.78
CA ARG A 766 1.61 4.36 18.60
C ARG A 766 3.03 4.05 18.14
N LEU A 767 3.72 3.12 18.83
CA LEU A 767 5.08 2.69 18.47
C LEU A 767 5.10 1.96 17.12
N GLY A 768 4.12 1.10 16.88
CA GLY A 768 3.92 0.43 15.60
C GLY A 768 3.87 1.42 14.46
N LYS A 769 3.01 2.44 14.54
CA LYS A 769 2.94 3.52 13.55
C LYS A 769 4.23 4.33 13.38
N GLN A 770 4.94 4.56 14.48
CA GLN A 770 6.14 5.38 14.48
C GLN A 770 7.27 4.69 13.71
N TYR A 771 7.45 3.38 13.90
CA TYR A 771 8.58 2.64 13.33
C TYR A 771 8.21 1.74 12.15
N VAL A 772 6.92 1.49 11.94
CA VAL A 772 6.36 0.74 10.82
C VAL A 772 5.33 1.62 10.12
N HIS A 773 5.59 1.97 8.87
CA HIS A 773 4.77 2.96 8.16
C HIS A 773 3.36 2.44 7.81
N ASN A 774 2.43 3.38 7.58
CA ASN A 774 0.98 3.12 7.39
C ASN A 774 0.59 2.31 6.15
N ASP A 775 1.49 2.09 5.19
CA ASP A 775 1.18 1.25 4.03
C ASP A 775 1.36 -0.25 4.33
N ILE A 776 1.88 -0.62 5.51
CA ILE A 776 2.00 -2.00 6.02
C ILE A 776 0.69 -2.44 6.70
N CYS A 777 0.45 -3.74 6.80
CA CYS A 777 -0.77 -4.26 7.43
C CYS A 777 -0.75 -3.94 8.94
N PHE A 778 -1.90 -3.52 9.46
CA PHE A 778 -2.05 -3.16 10.86
C PHE A 778 -1.61 -4.26 11.85
N PRO A 779 -1.86 -5.57 11.58
CA PRO A 779 -1.29 -6.65 12.37
C PRO A 779 0.23 -6.61 12.55
N ALA A 780 1.00 -6.27 11.52
CA ALA A 780 2.47 -6.16 11.67
C ALA A 780 2.84 -5.02 12.63
N GLN A 781 2.13 -3.90 12.52
CA GLN A 781 2.38 -2.73 13.37
C GLN A 781 2.09 -3.05 14.83
N ILE A 782 1.04 -3.84 15.12
CA ILE A 782 0.68 -4.12 16.51
C ILE A 782 1.70 -5.02 17.19
N VAL A 783 2.14 -6.11 16.55
CA VAL A 783 3.10 -7.05 17.14
C VAL A 783 4.51 -6.46 17.26
N ILE A 784 4.92 -5.65 16.29
CA ILE A 784 6.19 -4.91 16.37
C ILE A 784 6.08 -3.83 17.45
N GLY A 785 4.94 -3.14 17.52
CA GLY A 785 4.63 -2.16 18.55
C GLY A 785 4.67 -2.73 19.97
N GLU A 786 4.14 -3.93 20.19
CA GLU A 786 4.24 -4.65 21.48
C GLU A 786 5.69 -4.93 21.87
N ALA A 787 6.50 -5.42 20.93
CA ALA A 787 7.91 -5.68 21.18
C ALA A 787 8.64 -4.39 21.57
N LEU A 788 8.42 -3.29 20.85
CA LEU A 788 9.00 -1.99 21.16
C LEU A 788 8.48 -1.42 22.49
N ALA A 789 7.19 -1.59 22.80
CA ALA A 789 6.60 -1.15 24.06
C ALA A 789 7.25 -1.89 25.25
N ALA A 790 7.46 -3.20 25.11
CA ALA A 790 8.14 -4.00 26.12
C ALA A 790 9.58 -3.52 26.36
N LEU A 791 10.35 -3.27 25.29
CA LEU A 791 11.72 -2.77 25.38
C LEU A 791 11.80 -1.36 26.00
N ARG A 792 10.83 -0.49 25.71
CA ARG A 792 10.76 0.87 26.28
C ARG A 792 10.23 0.93 27.70
N SER A 793 9.55 -0.12 28.18
CA SER A 793 8.89 -0.12 29.49
C SER A 793 9.84 -0.04 30.68
N GLY A 794 11.13 -0.35 30.49
CA GLY A 794 12.12 -0.49 31.56
C GLY A 794 11.99 -1.77 32.39
N LYS A 795 10.99 -2.63 32.09
CA LYS A 795 10.81 -3.94 32.75
C LYS A 795 11.91 -4.94 32.37
N TYR A 796 12.49 -4.79 31.18
CA TYR A 796 13.47 -5.70 30.62
C TYR A 796 14.79 -4.96 30.35
N ASP A 797 15.92 -5.63 30.60
CA ASP A 797 17.23 -5.20 30.11
C ASP A 797 17.34 -5.60 28.63
N ASP A 798 17.45 -4.62 27.72
CA ASP A 798 17.48 -4.84 26.28
C ASP A 798 18.69 -5.70 25.83
N ARG A 799 19.77 -5.72 26.62
CA ARG A 799 20.92 -6.61 26.40
C ARG A 799 20.62 -8.07 26.69
N GLN A 800 19.65 -8.36 27.56
CA GLN A 800 19.29 -9.71 28.00
C GLN A 800 18.00 -10.23 27.37
N VAL A 801 17.54 -9.61 26.28
CA VAL A 801 16.34 -10.06 25.58
C VAL A 801 16.60 -10.41 24.12
N ALA A 802 15.64 -11.14 23.57
CA ALA A 802 15.45 -11.45 22.16
C ALA A 802 13.96 -11.37 21.85
N ILE A 803 13.58 -11.14 20.59
CA ILE A 803 12.17 -11.12 20.19
C ILE A 803 11.84 -12.37 19.38
N GLY A 804 10.82 -13.12 19.81
CA GLY A 804 10.25 -14.22 19.05
C GLY A 804 9.20 -13.71 18.08
N MET A 805 9.39 -13.91 16.77
CA MET A 805 8.46 -13.47 15.73
C MET A 805 7.91 -14.64 14.94
N GLY A 806 6.59 -14.70 14.78
CA GLY A 806 5.96 -15.67 13.90
C GLY A 806 6.33 -15.39 12.44
N LYS A 807 6.72 -16.44 11.71
CA LYS A 807 7.03 -16.40 10.28
C LYS A 807 6.13 -17.38 9.53
N TYR A 808 5.74 -16.95 8.35
CA TYR A 808 5.01 -17.70 7.33
C TYR A 808 5.72 -17.45 6.00
N VAL A 809 5.67 -18.38 5.05
CA VAL A 809 6.23 -18.16 3.72
C VAL A 809 5.13 -18.32 2.69
N GLY A 810 4.78 -17.21 2.03
CA GLY A 810 3.77 -17.16 0.98
C GLY A 810 3.53 -15.75 0.46
N ASP A 811 2.41 -15.52 -0.20
CA ASP A 811 2.06 -14.26 -0.87
C ASP A 811 1.38 -13.22 0.05
N CYS A 812 1.49 -13.40 1.37
CA CYS A 812 0.99 -12.49 2.39
C CYS A 812 2.13 -11.63 2.96
N ARG A 813 1.79 -10.46 3.52
CA ARG A 813 2.78 -9.57 4.17
C ARG A 813 3.41 -10.18 5.43
N LEU A 814 2.78 -11.18 6.04
CA LEU A 814 3.31 -11.94 7.20
C LEU A 814 4.70 -12.53 6.90
N THR A 815 4.97 -12.84 5.62
CA THR A 815 6.28 -13.30 5.14
C THR A 815 7.42 -12.35 5.52
N HIS A 816 7.14 -11.06 5.72
CA HIS A 816 8.17 -10.03 5.91
C HIS A 816 8.19 -9.41 7.31
N TYR A 817 7.47 -9.99 8.29
CA TYR A 817 7.40 -9.40 9.63
C TYR A 817 8.76 -9.36 10.34
N SER A 818 9.63 -10.34 10.13
CA SER A 818 11.00 -10.34 10.66
C SER A 818 11.84 -9.19 10.08
N ALA A 819 11.73 -8.94 8.77
CA ALA A 819 12.42 -7.84 8.10
C ALA A 819 11.95 -6.48 8.60
N LEU A 820 10.63 -6.32 8.74
CA LEU A 820 10.01 -5.11 9.29
C LEU A 820 10.41 -4.90 10.75
N LEU A 821 10.42 -5.96 11.56
CA LEU A 821 10.87 -5.92 12.96
C LEU A 821 12.34 -5.52 13.06
N ARG A 822 13.23 -6.09 12.22
CA ARG A 822 14.66 -5.73 12.21
C ARG A 822 14.83 -4.23 11.93
N LYS A 823 14.18 -3.72 10.87
CA LYS A 823 14.19 -2.29 10.56
C LYS A 823 13.68 -1.45 11.74
N ALA A 824 12.54 -1.83 12.33
CA ALA A 824 11.95 -1.08 13.42
C ALA A 824 12.84 -1.06 14.68
N LEU A 825 13.48 -2.18 15.01
CA LEU A 825 14.45 -2.26 16.11
C LEU A 825 15.68 -1.38 15.83
N ASP A 826 16.21 -1.41 14.60
CA ASP A 826 17.37 -0.57 14.22
C ASP A 826 17.03 0.92 14.34
N ASP A 827 15.89 1.33 13.78
CA ASP A 827 15.41 2.72 13.82
C ASP A 827 15.10 3.18 15.25
N ALA A 828 14.69 2.26 16.14
CA ALA A 828 14.39 2.55 17.55
C ALA A 828 15.62 2.48 18.47
N GLY A 829 16.83 2.18 17.96
CA GLY A 829 18.05 2.10 18.75
C GLY A 829 18.32 0.72 19.40
N TYR A 830 17.53 -0.29 19.09
CA TYR A 830 17.63 -1.67 19.57
C TYR A 830 18.31 -2.59 18.54
N SER A 831 19.29 -2.07 17.81
CA SER A 831 20.05 -2.83 16.79
C SER A 831 20.73 -4.09 17.34
N HIS A 832 20.99 -4.13 18.65
CA HIS A 832 21.64 -5.23 19.37
C HIS A 832 20.69 -6.34 19.85
N VAL A 833 19.37 -6.20 19.66
CA VAL A 833 18.38 -7.21 20.07
C VAL A 833 18.21 -8.26 18.95
N PRO A 834 18.49 -9.55 19.20
CA PRO A 834 18.33 -10.60 18.19
C PRO A 834 16.86 -11.00 17.97
N ILE A 835 16.58 -11.58 16.81
CA ILE A 835 15.26 -12.08 16.40
C ILE A 835 15.31 -13.61 16.30
N LEU A 836 14.26 -14.27 16.79
CA LEU A 836 14.03 -15.70 16.72
C LEU A 836 12.74 -15.97 15.94
N THR A 837 12.73 -16.87 14.96
CA THR A 837 11.49 -17.30 14.29
C THR A 837 11.16 -18.77 14.57
N ASN A 838 9.99 -19.21 14.13
CA ASN A 838 9.50 -20.58 14.24
C ASN A 838 9.93 -21.49 13.08
N ASP A 839 10.87 -21.07 12.22
CA ASP A 839 11.29 -21.85 11.06
C ASP A 839 12.11 -23.09 11.44
N ASP A 840 11.95 -24.15 10.64
CA ASP A 840 12.86 -25.29 10.61
C ASP A 840 14.15 -24.97 9.84
N VAL A 841 14.06 -24.05 8.87
CA VAL A 841 15.18 -23.51 8.07
C VAL A 841 15.36 -22.02 8.35
N ASP A 842 16.43 -21.69 9.08
CA ASP A 842 16.87 -20.31 9.32
C ASP A 842 17.52 -19.71 8.05
N ALA A 843 16.69 -19.29 7.09
CA ALA A 843 17.12 -18.88 5.74
C ALA A 843 18.08 -17.68 5.75
N HIS A 844 17.86 -16.72 6.66
CA HIS A 844 18.70 -15.52 6.81
C HIS A 844 19.73 -15.65 7.95
N ASN A 845 19.90 -16.86 8.49
CA ASN A 845 20.83 -17.14 9.58
C ASN A 845 20.64 -16.19 10.78
N MET A 846 19.39 -15.84 11.14
CA MET A 846 19.05 -14.93 12.24
C MET A 846 19.24 -15.58 13.61
N HIS A 847 19.00 -16.88 13.70
CA HIS A 847 19.01 -17.65 14.94
C HIS A 847 19.71 -19.02 14.78
N PRO A 848 21.00 -19.06 14.41
CA PRO A 848 21.76 -20.31 14.27
C PRO A 848 21.80 -21.11 15.58
N GLY A 849 21.58 -20.44 16.69
CA GLY A 849 21.44 -21.02 18.00
C GLY A 849 20.20 -21.87 18.17
N PHE A 850 19.13 -21.71 17.41
CA PHE A 850 17.84 -22.38 17.60
C PHE A 850 17.19 -22.83 16.29
N LYS A 851 16.55 -24.00 16.32
CA LYS A 851 15.64 -24.47 15.28
C LYS A 851 14.51 -25.20 15.96
N MET A 852 13.28 -24.99 15.50
CA MET A 852 12.13 -25.67 16.07
C MET A 852 12.24 -27.18 15.81
N ASN A 853 12.36 -27.98 16.87
CA ASN A 853 12.42 -29.43 16.75
C ASN A 853 11.02 -30.08 16.66
N LEU A 854 10.98 -31.32 16.17
CA LEU A 854 9.74 -32.09 16.02
C LEU A 854 8.97 -32.25 17.35
N ALA A 855 9.66 -32.37 18.48
CA ALA A 855 9.00 -32.53 19.77
C ALA A 855 8.17 -31.28 20.17
N SER A 856 8.69 -30.06 19.97
CA SER A 856 7.89 -28.86 20.20
C SER A 856 6.84 -28.62 19.13
N ALA A 857 7.11 -28.97 17.88
CA ALA A 857 6.07 -28.94 16.84
C ALA A 857 4.89 -29.84 17.22
N MET A 858 5.15 -31.05 17.75
CA MET A 858 4.11 -31.96 18.26
C MET A 858 3.40 -31.39 19.50
N ARG A 859 4.13 -30.76 20.43
CA ARG A 859 3.53 -30.07 21.58
C ARG A 859 2.52 -29.00 21.14
N ILE A 860 2.89 -28.17 20.17
CA ILE A 860 2.02 -27.13 19.61
C ILE A 860 0.84 -27.76 18.88
N ALA A 861 1.08 -28.71 17.97
CA ALA A 861 0.04 -29.37 17.18
C ALA A 861 -1.06 -30.02 18.03
N PHE A 862 -0.70 -30.63 19.17
CA PHE A 862 -1.67 -31.23 20.09
C PHE A 862 -2.34 -30.25 21.04
N ALA A 863 -1.67 -29.15 21.40
CA ALA A 863 -2.24 -28.13 22.28
C ALA A 863 -3.20 -27.18 21.56
N MET A 864 -3.05 -26.97 20.24
CA MET A 864 -3.87 -26.01 19.50
C MET A 864 -5.37 -26.36 19.47
N PRO A 865 -5.79 -27.61 19.16
CA PRO A 865 -7.21 -27.97 19.27
C PRO A 865 -7.75 -27.82 20.70
N MET A 866 -6.91 -28.03 21.72
CA MET A 866 -7.31 -27.88 23.12
C MET A 866 -7.61 -26.41 23.46
N ILE A 867 -6.78 -25.47 23.01
CA ILE A 867 -7.06 -24.03 23.22
C ILE A 867 -8.28 -23.58 22.42
N ASP A 868 -8.45 -24.04 21.18
CA ASP A 868 -9.64 -23.73 20.36
C ASP A 868 -10.91 -24.19 21.08
N ALA A 869 -10.88 -25.39 21.69
CA ALA A 869 -12.01 -25.90 22.47
C ALA A 869 -12.28 -25.09 23.75
N LEU A 870 -11.24 -24.62 24.46
CA LEU A 870 -11.43 -23.77 25.65
C LEU A 870 -11.99 -22.40 25.28
N GLU A 871 -11.51 -21.78 24.20
CA GLU A 871 -11.99 -20.49 23.72
C GLU A 871 -13.44 -20.59 23.21
N GLU A 872 -13.80 -21.66 22.50
CA GLU A 872 -15.18 -21.94 22.10
C GLU A 872 -16.10 -22.08 23.33
N LEU A 873 -15.65 -22.82 24.36
CA LEU A 873 -16.41 -22.97 25.60
C LEU A 873 -16.55 -21.64 26.36
N LEU A 874 -15.50 -20.82 26.40
CA LEU A 874 -15.55 -19.48 26.99
C LEU A 874 -16.66 -18.66 26.33
N ARG A 875 -16.71 -18.61 24.99
CA ARG A 875 -17.73 -17.86 24.23
C ARG A 875 -19.15 -18.42 24.36
N LYS A 876 -19.28 -19.73 24.59
CA LYS A 876 -20.58 -20.37 24.89
C LYS A 876 -21.05 -20.15 26.34
N ILE A 877 -20.15 -19.86 27.27
CA ILE A 877 -20.47 -19.68 28.71
C ILE A 877 -20.59 -18.19 29.08
N ARG A 878 -19.63 -17.36 28.70
CA ARG A 878 -19.47 -15.95 29.10
C ARG A 878 -20.73 -15.09 28.87
N PRO A 879 -21.45 -15.17 27.73
CA PRO A 879 -22.67 -14.38 27.53
C PRO A 879 -23.84 -14.78 28.46
N TYR A 880 -23.75 -15.93 29.13
CA TYR A 880 -24.79 -16.57 29.93
C TYR A 880 -24.37 -16.82 31.37
N GLU A 881 -23.18 -16.36 31.79
CA GLU A 881 -22.67 -16.60 33.13
C GLU A 881 -23.56 -15.95 34.21
N ARG A 882 -23.76 -16.64 35.33
CA ARG A 882 -24.57 -16.09 36.43
C ARG A 882 -23.83 -15.05 37.27
N LYS A 883 -22.50 -15.15 37.31
CA LYS A 883 -21.61 -14.21 37.98
C LYS A 883 -20.66 -13.65 36.94
N LYS A 884 -20.72 -12.33 36.72
CA LYS A 884 -19.88 -11.64 35.76
C LYS A 884 -18.39 -11.91 36.01
N GLY A 885 -17.64 -12.30 34.98
CA GLY A 885 -16.22 -12.62 35.00
C GLY A 885 -15.85 -14.01 35.52
N ALA A 886 -16.83 -14.87 35.85
CA ALA A 886 -16.56 -16.22 36.33
C ALA A 886 -16.04 -17.13 35.19
N ALA A 887 -16.50 -16.92 33.97
CA ALA A 887 -16.03 -17.65 32.80
C ALA A 887 -14.57 -17.33 32.47
N ASP A 888 -14.19 -16.04 32.50
CA ASP A 888 -12.81 -15.59 32.25
C ASP A 888 -11.83 -16.12 33.32
N GLU A 889 -12.22 -16.07 34.61
CA GLU A 889 -11.41 -16.63 35.70
C GLU A 889 -11.19 -18.15 35.55
N ALA A 890 -12.24 -18.87 35.16
CA ALA A 890 -12.17 -20.30 34.90
C ALA A 890 -11.29 -20.62 33.68
N PHE A 891 -11.37 -19.80 32.63
CA PHE A 891 -10.54 -19.94 31.43
C PHE A 891 -9.06 -19.76 31.73
N GLU A 892 -8.66 -18.74 32.51
CA GLU A 892 -7.24 -18.54 32.86
C GLU A 892 -6.69 -19.73 33.66
N LYS A 893 -7.45 -20.24 34.64
CA LYS A 893 -7.09 -21.44 35.42
C LYS A 893 -7.03 -22.71 34.55
N ALA A 894 -7.95 -22.83 33.60
CA ALA A 894 -7.98 -23.92 32.64
C ALA A 894 -6.73 -23.88 31.73
N MET A 895 -6.35 -22.69 31.27
CA MET A 895 -5.13 -22.47 30.47
C MET A 895 -3.86 -22.77 31.27
N ASP A 896 -3.77 -22.36 32.54
CA ASP A 896 -2.65 -22.71 33.43
C ASP A 896 -2.46 -24.23 33.49
N ALA A 897 -3.54 -25.00 33.70
CA ALA A 897 -3.47 -26.46 33.78
C ALA A 897 -2.94 -27.11 32.48
N VAL A 898 -3.32 -26.61 31.31
CA VAL A 898 -2.83 -27.11 30.02
C VAL A 898 -1.35 -26.74 29.82
N VAL A 899 -0.98 -25.49 30.11
CA VAL A 899 0.38 -24.96 29.95
C VAL A 899 1.37 -25.69 30.86
N ASP A 900 1.03 -25.86 32.13
CA ASP A 900 1.88 -26.54 33.11
C ASP A 900 2.05 -28.02 32.76
N GLY A 901 0.96 -28.69 32.37
CA GLY A 901 1.01 -30.06 31.87
C GLY A 901 1.90 -30.20 30.64
N LEU A 902 1.84 -29.25 29.70
CA LEU A 902 2.67 -29.24 28.49
C LEU A 902 4.17 -29.09 28.83
N LYS A 903 4.50 -28.26 29.82
CA LYS A 903 5.88 -28.04 30.29
C LYS A 903 6.47 -29.27 30.98
N GLU A 904 5.72 -29.89 31.88
CA GLU A 904 6.22 -30.99 32.72
C GLU A 904 6.32 -32.33 31.96
N HIS A 905 5.31 -32.67 31.16
CA HIS A 905 5.17 -34.01 30.58
C HIS A 905 4.78 -34.01 29.09
N GLY A 906 4.95 -32.88 28.38
CA GLY A 906 4.66 -32.78 26.95
C GLY A 906 3.20 -33.05 26.63
N VAL A 907 2.93 -33.73 25.50
CA VAL A 907 1.57 -33.99 25.00
C VAL A 907 0.71 -34.77 26.00
N ALA A 908 1.28 -35.76 26.70
CA ALA A 908 0.54 -36.55 27.69
C ALA A 908 0.15 -35.69 28.91
N GLY A 909 1.04 -34.79 29.33
CA GLY A 909 0.76 -33.82 30.38
C GLY A 909 -0.30 -32.80 29.97
N ALA A 910 -0.20 -32.25 28.76
CA ALA A 910 -1.22 -31.34 28.20
C ALA A 910 -2.60 -32.01 28.14
N ALA A 911 -2.69 -33.27 27.73
CA ALA A 911 -3.95 -34.02 27.74
C ALA A 911 -4.52 -34.22 29.17
N LYS A 912 -3.66 -34.44 30.17
CA LYS A 912 -4.08 -34.52 31.58
C LYS A 912 -4.55 -33.15 32.08
N GLY A 913 -3.80 -32.10 31.81
CA GLY A 913 -4.14 -30.72 32.10
C GLY A 913 -5.45 -30.30 31.45
N PHE A 914 -5.69 -30.71 30.20
CA PHE A 914 -6.91 -30.42 29.47
C PHE A 914 -8.15 -31.12 30.07
N ARG A 915 -8.02 -32.35 30.61
CA ARG A 915 -9.12 -32.96 31.37
C ARG A 915 -9.50 -32.14 32.60
N GLN A 916 -8.49 -31.61 33.31
CA GLN A 916 -8.71 -30.71 34.44
C GLN A 916 -9.32 -29.38 33.99
N ALA A 917 -8.84 -28.81 32.89
CA ALA A 917 -9.36 -27.60 32.28
C ALA A 917 -10.87 -27.74 31.94
N ILE A 918 -11.27 -28.84 31.32
CA ILE A 918 -12.68 -29.14 31.03
C ILE A 918 -13.51 -29.26 32.32
N ALA A 919 -12.97 -29.86 33.38
CA ALA A 919 -13.65 -29.93 34.67
C ALA A 919 -13.83 -28.54 35.31
N ILE A 920 -12.83 -27.66 35.20
CA ILE A 920 -12.88 -26.27 35.67
C ILE A 920 -13.96 -25.50 34.91
N MET A 921 -13.97 -25.55 33.57
CA MET A 921 -14.97 -24.86 32.74
C MET A 921 -16.39 -25.37 33.02
N LYS A 922 -16.56 -26.68 33.24
CA LYS A 922 -17.85 -27.31 33.56
C LYS A 922 -18.44 -26.83 34.89
N ALA A 923 -17.60 -26.36 35.82
CA ALA A 923 -18.05 -25.89 37.13
C ALA A 923 -18.63 -24.47 37.10
N VAL A 924 -18.49 -23.73 35.98
CA VAL A 924 -18.98 -22.36 35.86
C VAL A 924 -20.51 -22.36 35.72
N PRO A 925 -21.26 -21.67 36.60
CA PRO A 925 -22.71 -21.61 36.51
C PRO A 925 -23.17 -20.62 35.42
N TYR A 926 -23.98 -21.10 34.48
CA TYR A 926 -24.57 -20.30 33.39
C TYR A 926 -26.07 -20.59 33.20
N ASP A 927 -26.79 -19.72 32.49
CA ASP A 927 -28.20 -19.87 32.12
C ASP A 927 -28.42 -19.64 30.62
N ARG A 928 -28.60 -20.75 29.86
CA ARG A 928 -28.89 -20.75 28.42
C ARG A 928 -30.37 -21.03 28.10
N SER A 929 -31.29 -20.73 29.02
CA SER A 929 -32.74 -20.89 28.79
C SER A 929 -33.26 -20.05 27.62
N HIS A 930 -32.60 -18.94 27.32
CA HIS A 930 -32.88 -18.05 26.19
C HIS A 930 -31.61 -17.88 25.35
N PRO A 931 -31.40 -18.71 24.31
CA PRO A 931 -30.24 -18.59 23.43
C PRO A 931 -30.21 -17.25 22.72
N LYS A 932 -29.04 -16.63 22.69
CA LYS A 932 -28.76 -15.38 21.99
C LYS A 932 -28.50 -15.64 20.49
N PRO A 933 -28.77 -14.67 19.61
CA PRO A 933 -28.35 -14.74 18.21
C PRO A 933 -26.83 -14.92 18.11
N ARG A 934 -26.41 -15.77 17.16
CA ARG A 934 -24.99 -16.05 16.93
C ARG A 934 -24.42 -15.14 15.85
N VAL A 935 -23.18 -14.71 16.05
CA VAL A 935 -22.39 -13.97 15.07
C VAL A 935 -21.04 -14.64 14.88
N LEU A 936 -20.67 -14.90 13.63
CA LEU A 936 -19.36 -15.44 13.28
C LEU A 936 -18.38 -14.30 13.00
N ILE A 937 -17.23 -14.32 13.68
CA ILE A 937 -16.09 -13.45 13.42
C ILE A 937 -15.04 -14.25 12.65
N VAL A 938 -14.72 -13.78 11.44
CA VAL A 938 -13.73 -14.37 10.52
C VAL A 938 -12.91 -13.27 9.86
N GLY A 939 -11.86 -13.64 9.12
CA GLY A 939 -11.03 -12.68 8.40
C GLY A 939 -9.55 -12.84 8.75
N GLU A 940 -8.79 -11.76 8.71
CA GLU A 940 -7.35 -11.79 8.97
C GLU A 940 -7.06 -12.31 10.38
N TYR A 941 -6.19 -13.32 10.46
CA TYR A 941 -6.07 -14.15 11.65
C TYR A 941 -5.73 -13.33 12.90
N LEU A 942 -4.77 -12.39 12.85
CA LEU A 942 -4.39 -11.64 14.03
C LEU A 942 -5.52 -10.73 14.48
N LEU A 943 -6.24 -10.09 13.55
CA LEU A 943 -7.40 -9.28 13.90
C LEU A 943 -8.53 -10.09 14.52
N ASN A 944 -8.71 -11.36 14.16
CA ASN A 944 -9.68 -12.22 14.83
C ASN A 944 -9.29 -12.38 16.31
N PHE A 945 -8.06 -12.81 16.58
CA PHE A 945 -7.67 -13.28 17.90
C PHE A 945 -7.01 -12.23 18.83
N HIS A 946 -6.69 -11.03 18.35
CA HIS A 946 -5.98 -10.01 19.12
C HIS A 946 -6.94 -8.89 19.61
N PRO A 947 -7.40 -8.92 20.87
CA PRO A 947 -8.44 -8.00 21.35
C PRO A 947 -7.99 -6.53 21.36
N GLY A 948 -6.68 -6.27 21.53
CA GLY A 948 -6.15 -4.91 21.43
C GLY A 948 -6.13 -4.34 20.01
N ALA A 949 -6.16 -5.20 18.98
CA ALA A 949 -6.12 -4.78 17.58
C ALA A 949 -7.53 -4.66 16.99
N ASN A 950 -8.48 -5.45 17.48
CA ASN A 950 -9.88 -5.39 17.05
C ASN A 950 -10.79 -4.57 17.97
N HIS A 951 -10.23 -3.89 18.98
CA HIS A 951 -10.95 -3.09 19.97
C HIS A 951 -12.01 -3.88 20.76
N ASP A 952 -11.62 -5.06 21.24
CA ASP A 952 -12.44 -5.93 22.09
C ASP A 952 -13.82 -6.23 21.47
N ILE A 953 -13.87 -6.48 20.15
CA ILE A 953 -15.12 -6.61 19.39
C ILE A 953 -16.04 -7.73 19.92
N GLU A 954 -15.47 -8.82 20.43
CA GLU A 954 -16.22 -9.91 21.06
C GLU A 954 -17.04 -9.38 22.25
N ALA A 955 -16.37 -8.70 23.18
CA ALA A 955 -17.00 -8.16 24.39
C ALA A 955 -18.08 -7.13 24.03
N TYR A 956 -17.85 -6.33 22.98
CA TYR A 956 -18.82 -5.38 22.48
C TYR A 956 -20.08 -6.07 21.91
N LEU A 957 -19.93 -7.10 21.09
CA LEU A 957 -21.05 -7.86 20.50
C LEU A 957 -21.82 -8.65 21.59
N GLU A 958 -21.13 -9.26 22.53
CA GLU A 958 -21.76 -9.98 23.65
C GLU A 958 -22.58 -9.04 24.55
N LYS A 959 -22.06 -7.84 24.85
CA LYS A 959 -22.79 -6.79 25.57
C LYS A 959 -24.05 -6.35 24.82
N ASN A 960 -24.05 -6.45 23.49
CA ASN A 960 -25.19 -6.13 22.64
C ASN A 960 -26.12 -7.32 22.35
N GLY A 961 -25.93 -8.44 23.07
CA GLY A 961 -26.87 -9.56 23.06
C GLY A 961 -26.52 -10.69 22.11
N PHE A 962 -25.27 -10.80 21.65
CA PHE A 962 -24.83 -11.90 20.78
C PHE A 962 -24.08 -13.01 21.54
N GLU A 963 -24.08 -14.19 20.94
CA GLU A 963 -23.13 -15.27 21.19
C GLU A 963 -22.10 -15.31 20.06
N ILE A 964 -20.82 -15.38 20.40
CA ILE A 964 -19.74 -15.30 19.42
C ILE A 964 -19.35 -16.70 18.93
N ILE A 965 -19.22 -16.84 17.62
CA ILE A 965 -18.47 -17.91 16.96
C ILE A 965 -17.21 -17.27 16.40
N GLU A 966 -16.07 -17.90 16.54
CA GLU A 966 -14.81 -17.44 15.97
C GLU A 966 -14.18 -18.55 15.12
N ALA A 967 -13.45 -18.15 14.07
CA ALA A 967 -12.54 -19.03 13.34
C ALA A 967 -11.55 -19.74 14.28
N ARG A 968 -11.05 -20.91 13.88
CA ARG A 968 -10.13 -21.71 14.72
C ARG A 968 -8.67 -21.46 14.37
N MET A 969 -7.81 -21.28 15.38
CA MET A 969 -6.38 -21.08 15.18
C MET A 969 -5.73 -22.33 14.55
N THR A 970 -6.20 -23.53 14.93
CA THR A 970 -5.69 -24.78 14.36
C THR A 970 -5.84 -24.81 12.84
N ASP A 971 -6.99 -24.39 12.30
CA ASP A 971 -7.25 -24.44 10.87
C ASP A 971 -6.37 -23.45 10.10
N VAL A 972 -6.13 -22.25 10.66
CA VAL A 972 -5.23 -21.24 10.09
C VAL A 972 -3.81 -21.77 9.90
N ILE A 973 -3.28 -22.53 10.87
CA ILE A 973 -1.92 -23.09 10.80
C ILE A 973 -1.90 -24.34 9.93
N ARG A 974 -2.92 -25.18 10.05
CA ARG A 974 -3.02 -26.45 9.35
C ARG A 974 -3.22 -26.30 7.84
N LYS A 975 -3.88 -25.23 7.39
CA LYS A 975 -4.25 -25.02 5.96
C LYS A 975 -3.10 -25.25 5.00
N THR A 976 -1.87 -24.84 5.36
CA THR A 976 -0.70 -24.98 4.50
C THR A 976 -0.35 -26.43 4.18
N TYR A 977 -0.45 -27.31 5.17
CA TYR A 977 -0.21 -28.73 4.97
C TYR A 977 -1.30 -29.36 4.10
N PHE A 978 -2.55 -28.95 4.32
CA PHE A 978 -3.69 -29.46 3.56
C PHE A 978 -3.64 -29.06 2.08
N TYR A 979 -3.54 -27.76 1.75
CA TYR A 979 -3.61 -27.37 0.35
C TYR A 979 -2.39 -27.89 -0.43
N GLN A 980 -1.20 -27.99 0.18
CA GLN A 980 -0.04 -28.59 -0.47
C GLN A 980 -0.28 -30.08 -0.78
N ASP A 981 -0.81 -30.86 0.16
CA ASP A 981 -1.14 -32.27 -0.06
C ASP A 981 -2.29 -32.44 -1.07
N ALA A 982 -3.32 -31.58 -1.03
CA ALA A 982 -4.43 -31.58 -2.00
C ALA A 982 -3.95 -31.23 -3.42
N GLN A 983 -3.16 -30.17 -3.58
CA GLN A 983 -2.53 -29.80 -4.85
C GLN A 983 -1.68 -30.97 -5.40
N ILE A 984 -0.87 -31.63 -4.57
CA ILE A 984 -0.05 -32.79 -4.97
C ILE A 984 -0.92 -33.95 -5.47
N LYS A 985 -2.05 -34.25 -4.81
CA LYS A 985 -2.92 -35.38 -5.18
C LYS A 985 -3.74 -35.08 -6.44
N GLU A 986 -4.39 -33.92 -6.49
CA GLU A 986 -5.41 -33.60 -7.50
C GLU A 986 -4.81 -33.04 -8.78
N TYR A 987 -3.72 -32.28 -8.67
CA TYR A 987 -2.99 -31.72 -9.82
C TYR A 987 -1.75 -32.55 -10.17
N HIS A 988 -1.46 -33.62 -9.44
CA HIS A 988 -0.33 -34.54 -9.64
C HIS A 988 1.05 -33.85 -9.63
N LEU A 989 1.24 -32.85 -8.75
CA LEU A 989 2.45 -32.04 -8.72
C LEU A 989 3.73 -32.86 -8.49
N LYS A 990 4.80 -32.47 -9.18
CA LYS A 990 6.14 -33.02 -9.00
C LYS A 990 6.77 -32.37 -7.75
N LYS A 991 6.94 -33.17 -6.70
CA LYS A 991 7.62 -32.78 -5.45
C LYS A 991 8.49 -33.95 -4.96
N PRO A 992 9.59 -33.68 -4.24
CA PRO A 992 10.37 -34.71 -3.56
C PRO A 992 9.49 -35.60 -2.65
N LEU A 993 9.79 -36.91 -2.61
CA LEU A 993 8.94 -37.91 -1.92
C LEU A 993 8.82 -37.64 -0.41
N ASP A 994 9.92 -37.21 0.21
CA ASP A 994 9.99 -36.74 1.60
C ASP A 994 9.01 -35.59 1.87
N LYS A 995 8.94 -34.58 0.99
CA LYS A 995 7.98 -33.47 1.11
C LYS A 995 6.53 -33.94 0.97
N LYS A 996 6.25 -34.87 0.04
CA LYS A 996 4.91 -35.46 -0.13
C LYS A 996 4.44 -36.18 1.13
N ILE A 997 5.33 -36.99 1.71
CA ILE A 997 5.05 -37.73 2.94
C ILE A 997 4.88 -36.75 4.11
N TRP A 998 5.74 -35.73 4.21
CA TRP A 998 5.69 -34.73 5.26
C TRP A 998 4.35 -33.99 5.31
N TYR A 999 3.88 -33.41 4.20
CA TYR A 999 2.62 -32.65 4.21
C TYR A 999 1.42 -33.52 4.60
N ARG A 1000 1.34 -34.74 4.07
CA ARG A 1000 0.30 -35.70 4.45
C ARG A 1000 0.37 -36.10 5.93
N THR A 1001 1.58 -36.35 6.42
CA THR A 1001 1.79 -36.77 7.82
C THR A 1001 1.47 -35.62 8.78
N ALA A 1002 1.91 -34.41 8.47
CA ALA A 1002 1.59 -33.21 9.25
C ALA A 1002 0.08 -32.95 9.30
N ASP A 1003 -0.62 -33.05 8.16
CA ASP A 1003 -2.09 -32.90 8.14
C ASP A 1003 -2.79 -33.99 8.97
N ASN A 1004 -2.32 -35.24 8.92
CA ASN A 1004 -2.88 -36.33 9.72
C ASN A 1004 -2.61 -36.18 11.23
N ILE A 1005 -1.47 -35.60 11.63
CA ILE A 1005 -1.17 -35.33 13.04
C ILE A 1005 -2.25 -34.43 13.65
N PHE A 1006 -2.72 -33.42 12.91
CA PHE A 1006 -3.82 -32.57 13.36
C PHE A 1006 -5.13 -33.33 13.54
N ASN A 1007 -5.45 -34.31 12.70
CA ASN A 1007 -6.63 -35.17 12.90
C ASN A 1007 -6.54 -35.95 14.21
N VAL A 1008 -5.38 -36.54 14.50
CA VAL A 1008 -5.15 -37.28 15.75
C VAL A 1008 -5.25 -36.34 16.97
N ALA A 1009 -4.70 -35.14 16.86
CA ALA A 1009 -4.79 -34.11 17.90
C ALA A 1009 -6.25 -33.69 18.18
N HIS A 1010 -7.05 -33.51 17.12
CA HIS A 1010 -8.48 -33.25 17.25
C HIS A 1010 -9.21 -34.44 17.89
N GLU A 1011 -8.99 -35.68 17.44
CA GLU A 1011 -9.65 -36.85 18.02
C GLU A 1011 -9.38 -37.01 19.52
N LEU A 1012 -8.15 -36.73 19.96
CA LEU A 1012 -7.81 -36.72 21.38
C LEU A 1012 -8.57 -35.62 22.13
N THR A 1013 -8.61 -34.42 21.55
CA THR A 1013 -9.29 -33.26 22.12
C THR A 1013 -10.79 -33.51 22.24
N ASP A 1014 -11.45 -33.95 21.17
CA ASP A 1014 -12.88 -34.24 21.13
C ASP A 1014 -13.25 -35.28 22.19
N ARG A 1015 -12.45 -36.34 22.35
CA ARG A 1015 -12.66 -37.39 23.36
C ARG A 1015 -12.66 -36.84 24.78
N ILE A 1016 -11.81 -35.85 25.06
CA ILE A 1016 -11.70 -35.22 26.38
C ILE A 1016 -12.79 -34.15 26.56
N ALA A 1017 -12.96 -33.28 25.56
CA ALA A 1017 -13.85 -32.12 25.61
C ALA A 1017 -15.34 -32.51 25.62
N SER A 1018 -15.70 -33.67 25.06
CA SER A 1018 -17.07 -34.23 25.11
C SER A 1018 -17.61 -34.44 26.53
N ALA A 1019 -16.76 -34.39 27.57
CA ALA A 1019 -17.21 -34.39 28.97
C ALA A 1019 -17.95 -33.08 29.37
N HIS A 1020 -17.76 -32.00 28.62
CA HIS A 1020 -18.46 -30.73 28.79
C HIS A 1020 -19.78 -30.72 27.99
N PRO A 1021 -20.93 -30.38 28.59
CA PRO A 1021 -22.23 -30.46 27.91
C PRO A 1021 -22.43 -29.48 26.76
N LEU A 1022 -21.67 -28.38 26.71
CA LEU A 1022 -21.73 -27.39 25.62
C LEU A 1022 -20.73 -27.63 24.47
N TYR A 1023 -19.86 -28.64 24.62
CA TYR A 1023 -18.86 -28.93 23.60
C TYR A 1023 -19.49 -29.71 22.44
N GLU A 1024 -19.24 -29.23 21.23
CA GLU A 1024 -19.66 -29.89 20.00
C GLU A 1024 -18.41 -30.13 19.14
N PRO A 1025 -18.17 -31.36 18.66
CA PRO A 1025 -17.01 -31.64 17.82
C PRO A 1025 -16.95 -30.71 16.59
N PRO A 1026 -15.77 -30.11 16.31
CA PRO A 1026 -15.50 -29.35 15.09
C PRO A 1026 -15.88 -30.08 13.80
N CYS A 1027 -16.43 -29.35 12.84
CA CYS A 1027 -16.27 -29.74 11.43
C CYS A 1027 -14.78 -29.87 11.13
N ARG A 1028 -14.37 -30.95 10.47
CA ARG A 1028 -12.96 -31.12 10.07
C ARG A 1028 -12.66 -30.23 8.88
N MET A 1029 -11.46 -29.66 8.86
CA MET A 1029 -11.04 -28.73 7.81
C MET A 1029 -11.24 -29.30 6.40
N GLN A 1030 -11.00 -30.61 6.19
CA GLN A 1030 -11.19 -31.28 4.89
C GLN A 1030 -12.63 -31.18 4.37
N ASP A 1031 -13.62 -31.21 5.26
CA ASP A 1031 -15.02 -31.12 4.90
C ASP A 1031 -15.44 -29.65 4.80
N LEU A 1032 -14.95 -28.82 5.72
CA LEU A 1032 -15.19 -27.37 5.77
C LEU A 1032 -14.79 -26.66 4.47
N VAL A 1033 -13.59 -26.96 3.95
CA VAL A 1033 -13.05 -26.29 2.75
C VAL A 1033 -13.65 -26.81 1.46
N LYS A 1034 -14.14 -28.06 1.42
CA LYS A 1034 -14.84 -28.58 0.24
C LYS A 1034 -16.17 -27.89 0.00
N ASP A 1035 -16.85 -27.48 1.08
CA ASP A 1035 -18.06 -26.66 0.96
C ASP A 1035 -17.80 -25.34 0.22
N SER A 1036 -16.54 -24.85 0.16
CA SER A 1036 -16.21 -23.63 -0.59
C SER A 1036 -16.06 -23.81 -2.10
N ASP A 1037 -15.89 -25.03 -2.61
CA ASP A 1037 -15.57 -25.33 -4.03
C ASP A 1037 -16.47 -24.63 -5.06
N PRO A 1038 -17.80 -24.46 -4.84
CA PRO A 1038 -18.67 -23.70 -5.75
C PRO A 1038 -18.27 -22.23 -5.93
N ILE A 1039 -17.51 -21.66 -5.00
CA ILE A 1039 -17.08 -20.26 -4.99
C ILE A 1039 -15.57 -20.18 -5.24
N ILE A 1040 -14.78 -20.90 -4.44
CA ILE A 1040 -13.32 -20.98 -4.44
C ILE A 1040 -12.91 -22.43 -4.24
N HIS A 1041 -12.14 -22.97 -5.18
CA HIS A 1041 -11.63 -24.35 -5.08
C HIS A 1041 -10.71 -24.50 -3.87
N HIS A 1042 -10.86 -25.60 -3.13
CA HIS A 1042 -10.17 -25.86 -1.87
C HIS A 1042 -8.63 -25.95 -1.97
N THR A 1043 -8.07 -26.04 -3.18
CA THR A 1043 -6.62 -26.00 -3.43
C THR A 1043 -6.05 -24.58 -3.62
N PHE A 1044 -6.91 -23.55 -3.67
CA PHE A 1044 -6.48 -22.16 -3.82
C PHE A 1044 -5.78 -21.64 -2.56
N ASP A 1045 -4.59 -21.07 -2.72
CA ASP A 1045 -3.70 -20.71 -1.62
C ASP A 1045 -3.38 -19.21 -1.61
N ALA A 1046 -4.18 -18.37 -0.95
CA ALA A 1046 -3.86 -16.95 -0.75
C ALA A 1046 -4.38 -16.44 0.60
N GLY A 1047 -3.50 -15.95 1.49
CA GLY A 1047 -3.90 -15.49 2.83
C GLY A 1047 -4.70 -16.53 3.60
N GLU A 1048 -5.87 -16.18 4.14
CA GLU A 1048 -6.82 -17.11 4.78
C GLU A 1048 -7.43 -18.10 3.77
N GLY A 1049 -7.41 -17.77 2.48
CA GLY A 1049 -7.76 -18.65 1.39
C GLY A 1049 -9.20 -19.13 1.47
N VAL A 1050 -9.35 -20.44 1.50
CA VAL A 1050 -10.62 -21.18 1.45
C VAL A 1050 -11.35 -21.22 2.81
N LEU A 1051 -10.69 -20.81 3.90
CA LEU A 1051 -11.27 -20.86 5.24
C LEU A 1051 -12.45 -19.90 5.38
N ILE A 1052 -12.32 -18.64 4.97
CA ILE A 1052 -13.38 -17.62 5.09
C ILE A 1052 -14.69 -18.07 4.42
N PRO A 1053 -14.70 -18.43 3.12
CA PRO A 1053 -15.92 -18.96 2.50
C PRO A 1053 -16.41 -20.25 3.16
N GLY A 1054 -15.52 -21.18 3.49
CA GLY A 1054 -15.89 -22.46 4.11
C GLY A 1054 -16.59 -22.28 5.47
N GLU A 1055 -16.04 -21.43 6.34
CA GLU A 1055 -16.59 -21.10 7.65
C GLU A 1055 -17.95 -20.40 7.54
N ILE A 1056 -18.08 -19.42 6.64
CA ILE A 1056 -19.34 -18.72 6.42
C ILE A 1056 -20.41 -19.70 5.91
N LEU A 1057 -20.10 -20.51 4.90
CA LEU A 1057 -21.05 -21.47 4.33
C LEU A 1057 -21.48 -22.53 5.35
N HIS A 1058 -20.52 -23.06 6.11
CA HIS A 1058 -20.79 -24.04 7.15
C HIS A 1058 -21.71 -23.46 8.23
N HIS A 1059 -21.37 -22.29 8.79
CA HIS A 1059 -22.18 -21.71 9.87
C HIS A 1059 -23.53 -21.16 9.39
N ALA A 1060 -23.63 -20.68 8.14
CA ALA A 1060 -24.90 -20.30 7.53
C ALA A 1060 -25.85 -21.49 7.44
N LYS A 1061 -25.35 -22.65 6.97
CA LYS A 1061 -26.11 -23.90 6.93
C LYS A 1061 -26.61 -24.35 8.31
N HIS A 1062 -25.86 -24.02 9.36
CA HIS A 1062 -26.22 -24.33 10.75
C HIS A 1062 -26.98 -23.20 11.46
N GLY A 1063 -27.52 -22.22 10.72
CA GLY A 1063 -28.44 -21.20 11.24
C GLY A 1063 -27.77 -19.95 11.83
N CYS A 1064 -26.48 -19.70 11.55
CA CYS A 1064 -25.86 -18.40 11.81
C CYS A 1064 -26.25 -17.41 10.71
N LYS A 1065 -26.79 -16.25 11.07
CA LYS A 1065 -27.24 -15.23 10.11
C LYS A 1065 -26.35 -13.99 10.05
N ALA A 1066 -25.47 -13.79 11.03
CA ALA A 1066 -24.61 -12.62 11.10
C ALA A 1066 -23.14 -13.02 10.99
N PHE A 1067 -22.41 -12.35 10.10
CA PHE A 1067 -21.01 -12.61 9.79
C PHE A 1067 -20.25 -11.28 9.77
N VAL A 1068 -19.18 -11.20 10.55
CA VAL A 1068 -18.30 -10.03 10.60
C VAL A 1068 -16.94 -10.46 10.05
N ILE A 1069 -16.51 -9.83 8.96
CA ILE A 1069 -15.19 -10.09 8.36
C ILE A 1069 -14.22 -9.00 8.81
N LEU A 1070 -13.27 -9.31 9.68
CA LEU A 1070 -12.23 -8.39 10.13
C LEU A 1070 -11.05 -8.43 9.16
N GLN A 1071 -10.62 -7.29 8.64
CA GLN A 1071 -9.47 -7.25 7.74
C GLN A 1071 -8.66 -5.97 7.93
N PRO A 1072 -7.33 -5.99 7.73
CA PRO A 1072 -6.57 -4.76 7.69
C PRO A 1072 -6.89 -4.00 6.41
N PHE A 1073 -6.81 -2.67 6.47
CA PHE A 1073 -6.94 -1.81 5.30
C PHE A 1073 -5.95 -2.24 4.18
N GLY A 1074 -6.45 -2.44 2.96
CA GLY A 1074 -5.64 -2.88 1.81
C GLY A 1074 -5.13 -4.33 1.88
N CYS A 1075 -5.82 -5.22 2.61
CA CYS A 1075 -5.48 -6.64 2.65
C CYS A 1075 -5.68 -7.33 1.29
N LEU A 1076 -4.57 -7.64 0.61
CA LEU A 1076 -4.58 -8.21 -0.76
C LEU A 1076 -5.37 -9.53 -0.84
N PRO A 1077 -5.19 -10.53 0.04
CA PRO A 1077 -5.97 -11.76 -0.02
C PRO A 1077 -7.47 -11.54 0.28
N ASN A 1078 -7.81 -10.73 1.29
CA ASN A 1078 -9.21 -10.50 1.67
C ASN A 1078 -10.01 -9.72 0.62
N HIS A 1079 -9.37 -8.96 -0.27
CA HIS A 1079 -10.02 -8.42 -1.47
C HIS A 1079 -10.59 -9.54 -2.37
N VAL A 1080 -9.92 -10.70 -2.40
CA VAL A 1080 -10.33 -11.88 -3.18
C VAL A 1080 -11.30 -12.72 -2.36
N VAL A 1081 -10.87 -13.21 -1.20
CA VAL A 1081 -11.57 -14.27 -0.45
C VAL A 1081 -12.58 -13.77 0.58
N GLY A 1082 -12.62 -12.46 0.86
CA GLY A 1082 -13.63 -11.85 1.73
C GLY A 1082 -14.64 -11.01 0.94
N ARG A 1083 -14.22 -9.83 0.47
CA ARG A 1083 -15.09 -8.90 -0.27
C ARG A 1083 -15.47 -9.43 -1.65
N GLY A 1084 -14.52 -10.02 -2.37
CA GLY A 1084 -14.71 -10.52 -3.73
C GLY A 1084 -15.80 -11.58 -3.89
N ILE A 1085 -16.07 -12.35 -2.83
CA ILE A 1085 -17.07 -13.43 -2.83
C ILE A 1085 -18.38 -13.07 -2.12
N SER A 1086 -18.45 -11.92 -1.45
CA SER A 1086 -19.59 -11.55 -0.59
C SER A 1086 -20.92 -11.52 -1.36
N LYS A 1087 -20.90 -11.13 -2.64
CA LYS A 1087 -22.10 -11.17 -3.51
C LYS A 1087 -22.58 -12.61 -3.71
N LYS A 1088 -21.69 -13.53 -4.05
CA LYS A 1088 -22.04 -14.93 -4.28
C LYS A 1088 -22.55 -15.62 -3.01
N LEU A 1089 -21.95 -15.32 -1.85
CA LEU A 1089 -22.43 -15.82 -0.56
C LEU A 1089 -23.86 -15.39 -0.27
N LYS A 1090 -24.22 -14.12 -0.56
CA LYS A 1090 -25.60 -13.61 -0.42
C LYS A 1090 -26.57 -14.20 -1.44
N GLU A 1091 -26.11 -14.57 -2.63
CA GLU A 1091 -26.96 -15.30 -3.60
C GLU A 1091 -27.32 -16.70 -3.09
N ILE A 1092 -26.39 -17.37 -2.41
CA ILE A 1092 -26.61 -18.72 -1.85
C ILE A 1092 -27.46 -18.65 -0.58
N TYR A 1093 -27.20 -17.67 0.29
CA TYR A 1093 -27.94 -17.43 1.53
C TYR A 1093 -28.46 -15.98 1.58
N PRO A 1094 -29.68 -15.71 1.06
CA PRO A 1094 -30.21 -14.34 0.98
C PRO A 1094 -30.47 -13.67 2.33
N ASP A 1095 -30.65 -14.45 3.38
CA ASP A 1095 -30.99 -13.96 4.73
C ASP A 1095 -29.77 -13.68 5.61
N VAL A 1096 -28.54 -13.90 5.10
CA VAL A 1096 -27.33 -13.62 5.88
C VAL A 1096 -26.85 -12.18 5.75
N GLN A 1097 -26.37 -11.64 6.85
CA GLN A 1097 -25.72 -10.34 6.93
C GLN A 1097 -24.22 -10.54 7.00
N ILE A 1098 -23.52 -10.08 5.96
CA ILE A 1098 -22.05 -10.10 5.89
C ILE A 1098 -21.57 -8.65 5.99
N LEU A 1099 -20.81 -8.36 7.04
CA LEU A 1099 -20.26 -7.03 7.35
C LEU A 1099 -18.72 -7.07 7.37
N PRO A 1100 -18.05 -6.66 6.27
CA PRO A 1100 -16.61 -6.50 6.27
C PRO A 1100 -16.18 -5.20 6.97
N LEU A 1101 -15.32 -5.29 7.98
CA LEU A 1101 -14.77 -4.18 8.76
C LEU A 1101 -13.28 -4.03 8.48
N ASP A 1102 -12.87 -2.84 8.05
CA ASP A 1102 -11.46 -2.52 7.82
C ASP A 1102 -10.87 -1.93 9.09
N TYR A 1103 -9.73 -2.45 9.50
CA TYR A 1103 -8.93 -1.95 10.62
C TYR A 1103 -7.64 -1.34 10.10
N ASP A 1104 -7.33 -0.18 10.63
CA ASP A 1104 -6.03 0.45 10.56
C ASP A 1104 -5.80 1.18 11.88
N PRO A 1105 -4.57 1.65 12.17
CA PRO A 1105 -4.29 2.26 13.46
C PRO A 1105 -4.88 3.67 13.60
N ASP A 1106 -5.49 4.21 12.55
CA ASP A 1106 -6.23 5.46 12.50
C ASP A 1106 -7.77 5.31 12.62
N VAL A 1107 -8.31 4.09 12.48
CA VAL A 1107 -9.75 3.88 12.59
C VAL A 1107 -10.21 4.26 14.00
N SER A 1108 -11.22 5.13 14.06
CA SER A 1108 -11.90 5.41 15.33
C SER A 1108 -12.86 4.27 15.68
N PHE A 1109 -12.89 3.87 16.94
CA PHE A 1109 -13.85 2.88 17.41
C PHE A 1109 -15.30 3.29 17.12
N ALA A 1110 -15.63 4.58 17.22
CA ALA A 1110 -16.95 5.10 16.88
C ALA A 1110 -17.39 4.78 15.44
N ASN A 1111 -16.46 4.77 14.48
CA ASN A 1111 -16.78 4.39 13.09
C ASN A 1111 -17.08 2.90 12.96
N VAL A 1112 -16.31 2.05 13.65
CA VAL A 1112 -16.55 0.60 13.71
C VAL A 1112 -17.89 0.32 14.41
N GLU A 1113 -18.13 1.00 15.53
CA GLU A 1113 -19.34 0.91 16.33
C GLU A 1113 -20.59 1.25 15.50
N ASN A 1114 -20.58 2.36 14.76
CA ASN A 1114 -21.70 2.77 13.90
C ASN A 1114 -22.07 1.69 12.87
N ARG A 1115 -21.07 1.02 12.29
CA ARG A 1115 -21.30 -0.07 11.32
C ARG A 1115 -21.82 -1.33 11.99
N LEU A 1116 -21.33 -1.65 13.19
CA LEU A 1116 -21.83 -2.77 13.99
C LEU A 1116 -23.26 -2.54 14.48
N GLN A 1117 -23.64 -1.31 14.83
CA GLN A 1117 -25.00 -0.98 15.27
C GLN A 1117 -26.05 -1.34 14.21
N MET A 1118 -25.76 -1.17 12.92
CA MET A 1118 -26.66 -1.62 11.85
C MET A 1118 -26.92 -3.13 11.90
N LEU A 1119 -25.87 -3.93 12.11
CA LEU A 1119 -25.98 -5.39 12.25
C LEU A 1119 -26.77 -5.76 13.52
N ILE A 1120 -26.52 -5.06 14.63
CA ILE A 1120 -27.21 -5.27 15.90
C ILE A 1120 -28.70 -4.93 15.79
N MET A 1121 -29.05 -3.81 15.17
CA MET A 1121 -30.45 -3.36 14.99
C MET A 1121 -31.23 -4.37 14.15
N ASN A 1122 -30.68 -4.80 13.02
CA ASN A 1122 -31.34 -5.78 12.16
C ASN A 1122 -31.56 -7.13 12.86
N ALA A 1123 -30.58 -7.59 13.64
CA ALA A 1123 -30.74 -8.85 14.39
C ALA A 1123 -31.85 -8.75 15.45
N LYS A 1124 -31.96 -7.60 16.12
CA LYS A 1124 -33.04 -7.33 17.10
C LYS A 1124 -34.41 -7.25 16.43
N GLU A 1125 -34.53 -6.63 15.26
CA GLU A 1125 -35.79 -6.59 14.50
C GLU A 1125 -36.24 -8.00 14.11
N GLN A 1126 -35.33 -8.83 13.59
CA GLN A 1126 -35.61 -10.24 13.25
C GLN A 1126 -36.02 -11.07 14.47
N GLU A 1127 -35.43 -10.80 15.65
CA GLU A 1127 -35.78 -11.47 16.89
C GLU A 1127 -37.20 -11.10 17.35
N VAL A 1128 -37.60 -9.82 17.22
CA VAL A 1128 -38.96 -9.36 17.50
C VAL A 1128 -39.97 -9.99 16.54
N GLU A 1129 -39.67 -10.07 15.25
CA GLU A 1129 -40.52 -10.73 14.25
C GLU A 1129 -40.68 -12.23 14.54
N GLN A 1130 -39.59 -12.95 14.85
CA GLN A 1130 -39.66 -14.38 15.19
C GLN A 1130 -40.44 -14.66 16.49
N VAL A 1131 -40.33 -13.78 17.49
CA VAL A 1131 -41.12 -13.88 18.72
C VAL A 1131 -42.59 -13.62 18.44
N ALA A 1132 -42.91 -12.66 17.56
CA ALA A 1132 -44.27 -12.39 17.10
C ALA A 1132 -44.86 -13.59 16.35
N GLU A 1133 -44.17 -14.16 15.37
CA GLU A 1133 -44.59 -15.35 14.61
C GLU A 1133 -44.80 -16.57 15.51
N LYS A 1134 -43.87 -16.86 16.42
CA LYS A 1134 -44.02 -17.96 17.39
C LYS A 1134 -45.20 -17.74 18.33
N SER A 1135 -45.51 -16.48 18.67
CA SER A 1135 -46.67 -16.16 19.50
C SER A 1135 -48.00 -16.33 18.74
N GLU A 1136 -48.01 -16.04 17.44
CA GLU A 1136 -49.14 -16.28 16.54
C GLU A 1136 -49.37 -17.77 16.29
N GLU A 1137 -48.33 -18.56 15.98
CA GLU A 1137 -48.44 -20.03 15.87
C GLU A 1137 -48.97 -20.66 17.16
N LYS A 1138 -48.52 -20.15 18.33
CA LYS A 1138 -48.99 -20.65 19.63
C LYS A 1138 -50.45 -20.25 19.86
N ARG A 1139 -50.88 -19.07 19.43
CA ARG A 1139 -52.29 -18.64 19.45
C ARG A 1139 -53.13 -19.50 18.52
N GLU A 1140 -52.69 -19.76 17.29
CA GLU A 1140 -53.39 -20.62 16.33
C GLU A 1140 -53.49 -22.07 16.82
N LYS A 1141 -52.42 -22.65 17.36
CA LYS A 1141 -52.45 -23.99 17.98
C LYS A 1141 -53.40 -24.04 19.19
N THR A 1142 -53.44 -22.98 19.99
CA THR A 1142 -54.36 -22.89 21.14
C THR A 1142 -55.81 -22.72 20.67
N GLN A 1143 -56.05 -21.97 19.60
CA GLN A 1143 -57.36 -21.74 19.00
C GLN A 1143 -57.88 -22.99 18.28
N ASN A 1144 -57.02 -23.72 17.55
CA ASN A 1144 -57.32 -25.03 16.98
C ASN A 1144 -57.60 -26.08 18.07
N ASN A 1145 -56.84 -26.10 19.17
CA ASN A 1145 -57.17 -26.97 20.32
C ASN A 1145 -58.49 -26.61 21.00
N ARG A 1146 -58.85 -25.31 21.03
CA ARG A 1146 -60.15 -24.84 21.55
C ARG A 1146 -61.31 -25.26 20.64
N LEU A 1147 -61.14 -25.12 19.32
CA LEU A 1147 -62.09 -25.57 18.30
C LEU A 1147 -62.25 -27.10 18.32
N TRP A 1148 -61.16 -27.85 18.49
CA TRP A 1148 -61.19 -29.30 18.64
C TRP A 1148 -61.95 -29.71 19.91
N ARG A 1149 -61.70 -29.07 21.06
CA ARG A 1149 -62.46 -29.33 22.30
C ARG A 1149 -63.94 -28.97 22.18
N GLN A 1150 -64.30 -27.88 21.49
CA GLN A 1150 -65.71 -27.54 21.24
C GLN A 1150 -66.42 -28.55 20.30
N LYS A 1151 -65.68 -29.17 19.38
CA LYS A 1151 -66.24 -30.15 18.43
C LYS A 1151 -66.43 -31.55 19.03
N TYR A 1152 -65.76 -31.88 20.14
CA TYR A 1152 -65.72 -33.23 20.72
C TYR A 1152 -66.08 -33.32 22.22
N GLN A 1153 -66.49 -32.21 22.88
CA GLN A 1153 -67.06 -32.22 24.24
C GLN A 1153 -68.55 -31.88 24.28
N GLY A 1154 -69.24 -31.92 23.12
CA GLY A 1154 -70.69 -31.81 23.00
C GLY A 1154 -71.36 -33.10 22.53
N ALA A 1155 -70.80 -34.26 22.88
CA ALA A 1155 -71.38 -35.59 22.66
C ALA A 1155 -71.41 -36.36 23.97
#